data_AF-A0A4Q9LF35-F1
#
_entry.id   AF-A0A4Q9LF35-F1
#
_cell.length_a   1.000
_cell.length_b   1.000
_cell.length_c   1.000
_cell.angle_alpha   90.00
_cell.angle_beta   90.00
_cell.angle_gamma   90.00
#
_symmetry.space_group_name_H-M   'P 1'
#
loop_
_entity.id
_entity.type
_entity.pdbx_description
1 polymer ?
#
loop_
_entity_poly.entity_id
_entity_poly.type
_entity_poly.pdbx_seq_one_letter_code
_entity_poly.pdbx_strand_id
1 'polypeptide(L)'
;MDDIPSLIRELRVDWEKTLDEDFNPLPCALALSDSDSQKSATFKDMYHKLDETMTNIIEKNYQGFSDFVLLYGHAFKLNQECYNTLQMIIKDCQIIKNTYSEDFSHLSKEKRELLDQKKILEIYKALDTVKNISNFLNEKIERERFQEASTDFLNIYDLTNEYDLKSLKCYKNLSDDIISLKTSLLNNIFKKIKKTIFSGEEVIENKALLQKEDLEDEYIDTLGCLIRLGELKELDIYFYKNFSNFFFEDMQKIIYSCMESDDKVTCLVKKSVLYILNILKTFEVLISLIKNIDKTNINLIQNQENYFEVEIDDEYHFFGKNGTIKLEDILIIETKKFLEFYSKIKDYDQPESIFSLDNVLDTVDYSSIFQKKYAVSKRMENNSKHDFKISYNKYFSIFKPTPEVLFLFYENIGVEFPKLKENIRIYITEKYIKIKDKELSSKINDIILSEHAFYCDFKNQKLIFFEKLVEIVKKWCNEMKRIGFFDNWNVINQIFVSVLKKYKECFLKIFKCNLIIKSIFKFDSNGNIDENIILERNIRNEINEKEEGIDKLTRFLMIKSIYKEDLIFKKNEYLKILITIDTFNKLYDLYKETIKGFEKNQVIPELEALSHEFEATVKIFILALNFELIVESMYFYIIFFRECTYDDSCNETLQKIFDIFKEIKNAFKIVQINLDILWCLNPILEIFSKYSIRYVRYLNVNNLEDLNVYIEKIELIEEIFYGLGSTTGMTEWLNILKSTQNNKSTNEEEKILIDKISRHC
;
A
#
# COMPACT_ATOMS: atom_id res chain seq x y z
N MET A 1 -93.51 -70.87 -87.35
CA MET A 1 -92.58 -69.75 -87.10
C MET A 1 -93.04 -68.48 -87.86
N ASP A 2 -94.36 -68.21 -87.94
CA ASP A 2 -94.91 -66.90 -88.40
C ASP A 2 -95.90 -66.28 -87.39
N ASP A 3 -96.28 -67.00 -86.31
CA ASP A 3 -97.28 -66.51 -85.34
C ASP A 3 -96.73 -65.65 -84.20
N ILE A 4 -95.45 -65.76 -83.81
CA ILE A 4 -94.90 -65.04 -82.64
C ILE A 4 -94.84 -63.50 -82.86
N PRO A 5 -94.31 -62.98 -83.98
CA PRO A 5 -94.30 -61.53 -84.22
C PRO A 5 -95.72 -60.96 -84.42
N SER A 6 -96.63 -61.77 -84.96
CA SER A 6 -98.04 -61.43 -85.10
C SER A 6 -98.72 -61.30 -83.74
N LEU A 7 -98.54 -62.30 -82.86
CA LEU A 7 -99.10 -62.31 -81.50
C LEU A 7 -98.55 -61.19 -80.62
N ILE A 8 -97.24 -60.91 -80.68
CA ILE A 8 -96.62 -59.78 -79.96
C ILE A 8 -97.18 -58.45 -80.46
N ARG A 9 -97.41 -58.31 -81.77
CA ARG A 9 -97.98 -57.08 -82.34
C ARG A 9 -99.46 -56.90 -81.96
N GLU A 10 -100.22 -57.99 -81.89
CA GLU A 10 -101.62 -57.99 -81.45
C GLU A 10 -101.74 -57.63 -79.95
N LEU A 11 -100.91 -58.24 -79.10
CA LEU A 11 -100.82 -57.90 -77.67
C LEU A 11 -100.37 -56.47 -77.42
N ARG A 12 -99.46 -55.93 -78.24
CA ARG A 12 -98.94 -54.57 -78.08
C ARG A 12 -100.02 -53.51 -78.31
N VAL A 13 -100.93 -53.71 -79.25
CA VAL A 13 -102.04 -52.77 -79.53
C VAL A 13 -103.00 -52.69 -78.34
N ASP A 14 -103.24 -53.80 -77.65
CA ASP A 14 -104.09 -53.83 -76.45
C ASP A 14 -103.36 -53.37 -75.18
N TRP A 15 -102.05 -53.62 -75.06
CA TRP A 15 -101.25 -53.12 -73.93
C TRP A 15 -100.99 -51.61 -73.99
N GLU A 16 -100.78 -51.02 -75.16
CA GLU A 16 -100.60 -49.56 -75.30
C GLU A 16 -101.85 -48.79 -74.86
N LYS A 17 -103.06 -49.36 -74.97
CA LYS A 17 -104.28 -48.77 -74.40
C LYS A 17 -104.35 -48.83 -72.87
N THR A 18 -103.73 -49.82 -72.24
CA THR A 18 -103.70 -49.94 -70.76
C THR A 18 -102.66 -49.04 -70.09
N LEU A 19 -101.76 -48.47 -70.87
CA LEU A 19 -100.70 -47.57 -70.39
C LEU A 19 -101.11 -46.09 -70.44
N ASP A 20 -102.32 -45.78 -70.94
CA ASP A 20 -102.85 -44.42 -70.99
C ASP A 20 -103.26 -43.95 -69.57
N GLU A 21 -102.94 -42.71 -69.20
CA GLU A 21 -103.05 -42.23 -67.80
C GLU A 21 -104.51 -42.21 -67.28
N ASP A 22 -105.50 -42.12 -68.16
CA ASP A 22 -106.94 -42.16 -67.85
C ASP A 22 -107.59 -43.55 -68.05
N PHE A 23 -106.79 -44.60 -68.23
CA PHE A 23 -107.32 -45.94 -68.47
C PHE A 23 -108.01 -46.52 -67.22
N ASN A 24 -109.34 -46.63 -67.28
CA ASN A 24 -110.12 -47.34 -66.25
C ASN A 24 -110.22 -48.83 -66.61
N PRO A 25 -109.69 -49.76 -65.79
CA PRO A 25 -109.70 -51.20 -66.09
C PRO A 25 -111.06 -51.87 -65.88
N LEU A 26 -112.00 -51.24 -65.17
CA LEU A 26 -113.29 -51.85 -64.79
C LEU A 26 -114.18 -52.23 -66.00
N PRO A 27 -114.37 -51.37 -67.02
CA PRO A 27 -115.16 -51.70 -68.20
C PRO A 27 -114.57 -52.85 -69.02
N CYS A 28 -113.24 -52.98 -69.07
CA CYS A 28 -112.57 -54.08 -69.75
C CYS A 28 -112.76 -55.41 -68.99
N ALA A 29 -112.61 -55.39 -67.67
CA ALA A 29 -112.88 -56.55 -66.83
C ALA A 29 -114.36 -57.00 -66.92
N LEU A 30 -115.30 -56.05 -66.95
CA LEU A 30 -116.74 -56.33 -67.10
C LEU A 30 -117.10 -56.87 -68.50
N ALA A 31 -116.47 -56.36 -69.56
CA ALA A 31 -116.68 -56.88 -70.92
C ALA A 31 -116.17 -58.33 -71.10
N LEU A 32 -115.23 -58.76 -70.24
CA LEU A 32 -114.67 -60.11 -70.23
C LEU A 32 -115.43 -61.08 -69.29
N SER A 33 -116.22 -60.57 -68.32
CA SER A 33 -116.97 -61.40 -67.37
C SER A 33 -118.26 -62.02 -67.94
N ASP A 34 -118.82 -61.48 -69.03
CA ASP A 34 -119.91 -62.14 -69.77
C ASP A 34 -119.33 -63.27 -70.64
N SER A 35 -119.54 -64.52 -70.21
CA SER A 35 -118.94 -65.71 -70.81
C SER A 35 -119.31 -65.96 -72.27
N ASP A 36 -120.42 -65.38 -72.74
CA ASP A 36 -120.93 -65.53 -74.12
C ASP A 36 -120.61 -64.32 -75.02
N SER A 37 -119.82 -63.36 -74.54
CA SER A 37 -119.43 -62.17 -75.31
C SER A 37 -118.32 -62.48 -76.32
N GLN A 38 -118.42 -61.88 -77.52
CA GLN A 38 -117.43 -62.05 -78.59
C GLN A 38 -116.02 -61.58 -78.18
N LYS A 39 -115.92 -60.64 -77.22
CA LYS A 39 -114.67 -60.13 -76.64
C LYS A 39 -114.03 -61.11 -75.65
N SER A 40 -114.83 -61.82 -74.85
CA SER A 40 -114.35 -62.87 -73.96
C SER A 40 -113.79 -64.06 -74.76
N ALA A 41 -114.44 -64.42 -75.86
CA ALA A 41 -113.96 -65.45 -76.78
C ALA A 41 -112.62 -65.08 -77.44
N THR A 42 -112.46 -63.82 -77.90
CA THR A 42 -111.19 -63.36 -78.50
C THR A 42 -110.05 -63.32 -77.47
N PHE A 43 -110.33 -62.90 -76.23
CA PHE A 43 -109.33 -62.93 -75.16
C PHE A 43 -108.93 -64.37 -74.79
N LYS A 44 -109.90 -65.30 -74.69
CA LYS A 44 -109.59 -66.72 -74.44
C LYS A 44 -108.76 -67.32 -75.58
N ASP A 45 -109.09 -67.04 -76.83
CA ASP A 45 -108.29 -67.48 -77.97
C ASP A 45 -106.87 -66.90 -77.94
N MET A 46 -106.73 -65.60 -77.64
CA MET A 46 -105.41 -64.98 -77.52
C MET A 46 -104.63 -65.55 -76.33
N TYR A 47 -105.28 -65.77 -75.18
CA TYR A 47 -104.69 -66.42 -74.01
C TYR A 47 -104.25 -67.84 -74.33
N HIS A 48 -105.07 -68.65 -75.00
CA HIS A 48 -104.68 -69.99 -75.42
C HIS A 48 -103.53 -69.98 -76.42
N LYS A 49 -103.52 -69.05 -77.39
CA LYS A 49 -102.38 -68.87 -78.28
C LYS A 49 -101.12 -68.45 -77.52
N LEU A 50 -101.24 -67.54 -76.56
CA LEU A 50 -100.12 -67.11 -75.71
C LEU A 50 -99.62 -68.29 -74.87
N ASP A 51 -100.51 -69.05 -74.26
CA ASP A 51 -100.20 -70.21 -73.42
C ASP A 51 -99.53 -71.31 -74.25
N GLU A 52 -100.03 -71.61 -75.44
CA GLU A 52 -99.42 -72.58 -76.37
C GLU A 52 -98.05 -72.10 -76.87
N THR A 53 -97.91 -70.80 -77.16
CA THR A 53 -96.65 -70.21 -77.60
C THR A 53 -95.62 -70.15 -76.46
N MET A 54 -96.03 -69.76 -75.25
CA MET A 54 -95.21 -69.75 -74.05
C MET A 54 -94.82 -71.16 -73.65
N THR A 55 -95.73 -72.13 -73.72
CA THR A 55 -95.43 -73.55 -73.50
C THR A 55 -94.39 -74.02 -74.51
N ASN A 56 -94.52 -73.69 -75.80
CA ASN A 56 -93.50 -74.02 -76.80
C ASN A 56 -92.13 -73.35 -76.54
N ILE A 57 -92.11 -72.09 -76.08
CA ILE A 57 -90.88 -71.37 -75.73
C ILE A 57 -90.24 -71.98 -74.47
N ILE A 58 -91.05 -72.27 -73.46
CA ILE A 58 -90.63 -72.90 -72.20
C ILE A 58 -90.19 -74.33 -72.48
N GLU A 59 -90.80 -75.10 -73.36
CA GLU A 59 -90.36 -76.45 -73.72
C GLU A 59 -89.04 -76.43 -74.50
N LYS A 60 -88.86 -75.47 -75.43
CA LYS A 60 -87.59 -75.33 -76.18
C LYS A 60 -86.42 -74.79 -75.35
N ASN A 61 -86.70 -73.91 -74.38
CA ASN A 61 -85.68 -73.23 -73.57
C ASN A 61 -85.86 -73.50 -72.06
N TYR A 62 -86.42 -74.65 -71.69
CA TYR A 62 -86.80 -75.01 -70.32
C TYR A 62 -85.68 -74.80 -69.31
N GLN A 63 -84.46 -75.15 -69.74
CA GLN A 63 -83.26 -75.01 -68.93
C GLN A 63 -82.98 -73.55 -68.57
N GLY A 64 -83.09 -72.61 -69.51
CA GLY A 64 -82.89 -71.18 -69.25
C GLY A 64 -83.94 -70.57 -68.32
N PHE A 65 -85.19 -71.04 -68.39
CA PHE A 65 -86.26 -70.59 -67.48
C PHE A 65 -86.08 -71.16 -66.07
N SER A 66 -85.75 -72.45 -65.97
CA SER A 66 -85.41 -73.10 -64.70
C SER A 66 -84.22 -72.42 -64.02
N ASP A 67 -83.18 -72.08 -64.78
CA ASP A 67 -82.00 -71.38 -64.27
C ASP A 67 -82.35 -69.98 -63.75
N PHE A 68 -83.23 -69.24 -64.43
CA PHE A 68 -83.69 -67.92 -63.96
C PHE A 68 -84.50 -67.99 -62.66
N VAL A 69 -85.39 -68.96 -62.53
CA VAL A 69 -86.17 -69.16 -61.29
C VAL A 69 -85.26 -69.58 -60.13
N LEU A 70 -84.29 -70.44 -60.38
CA LEU A 70 -83.27 -70.81 -59.40
C LEU A 70 -82.41 -69.61 -59.00
N LEU A 71 -82.00 -68.78 -59.96
CA LEU A 71 -81.19 -67.59 -59.70
C LEU A 71 -81.95 -66.56 -58.87
N TYR A 72 -83.26 -66.37 -59.15
CA TYR A 72 -84.12 -65.52 -58.35
C TYR A 72 -84.31 -66.07 -56.93
N GLY A 73 -84.53 -67.38 -56.79
CA GLY A 73 -84.59 -68.05 -55.49
C GLY A 73 -83.29 -67.91 -54.68
N HIS A 74 -82.13 -68.03 -55.36
CA HIS A 74 -80.82 -67.81 -54.76
C HIS A 74 -80.62 -66.35 -54.33
N ALA A 75 -80.97 -65.39 -55.18
CA ALA A 75 -80.84 -63.97 -54.87
C ALA A 75 -81.75 -63.54 -53.71
N PHE A 76 -82.98 -64.05 -53.67
CA PHE A 76 -83.91 -63.81 -52.56
C PHE A 76 -83.35 -64.36 -51.23
N LYS A 77 -82.83 -65.59 -51.25
CA LYS A 77 -82.25 -66.23 -50.06
C LYS A 77 -81.00 -65.50 -49.57
N LEU A 78 -80.10 -65.09 -50.48
CA LEU A 78 -78.93 -64.26 -50.17
C LEU A 78 -79.32 -62.92 -49.57
N ASN A 79 -80.34 -62.24 -50.12
CA ASN A 79 -80.82 -60.98 -49.54
C ASN A 79 -81.40 -61.17 -48.15
N GLN A 80 -82.11 -62.28 -47.90
CA GLN A 80 -82.64 -62.59 -46.58
C GLN A 80 -81.52 -62.90 -45.57
N GLU A 81 -80.49 -63.63 -45.99
CA GLU A 81 -79.28 -63.89 -45.19
C GLU A 81 -78.51 -62.60 -44.90
N CYS A 82 -78.32 -61.73 -45.89
CA CYS A 82 -77.72 -60.40 -45.71
C CYS A 82 -78.52 -59.53 -44.75
N TYR A 83 -79.85 -59.52 -44.85
CA TYR A 83 -80.72 -58.77 -43.94
C TYR A 83 -80.59 -59.27 -42.50
N ASN A 84 -80.60 -60.59 -42.30
CA ASN A 84 -80.43 -61.19 -40.98
C ASN A 84 -79.03 -60.90 -40.41
N THR A 85 -78.00 -60.95 -41.25
CA THR A 85 -76.62 -60.61 -40.85
C THR A 85 -76.50 -59.14 -40.45
N LEU A 86 -77.13 -58.23 -41.20
CA LEU A 86 -77.17 -56.81 -40.87
C LEU A 86 -77.91 -56.54 -39.56
N GLN A 87 -79.04 -57.21 -39.33
CA GLN A 87 -79.78 -57.13 -38.06
C GLN A 87 -78.93 -57.62 -36.88
N MET A 88 -78.18 -58.71 -37.05
CA MET A 88 -77.24 -59.19 -36.04
C MET A 88 -76.12 -58.17 -35.78
N ILE A 89 -75.47 -57.64 -36.83
CA ILE A 89 -74.41 -56.63 -36.69
C ILE A 89 -74.93 -55.38 -35.97
N ILE A 90 -76.14 -54.89 -36.30
CA ILE A 90 -76.73 -53.72 -35.63
C ILE A 90 -76.96 -54.02 -34.15
N LYS A 91 -77.49 -55.19 -33.83
CA LYS A 91 -77.73 -55.62 -32.44
C LYS A 91 -76.42 -55.77 -31.67
N ASP A 92 -75.40 -56.37 -32.28
CA ASP A 92 -74.07 -56.51 -31.69
C ASP A 92 -73.41 -55.14 -31.47
N CYS A 93 -73.51 -54.22 -32.42
CA CYS A 93 -73.05 -52.84 -32.27
C CYS A 93 -73.77 -52.09 -31.14
N GLN A 94 -75.07 -52.31 -30.96
CA GLN A 94 -75.83 -51.73 -29.84
C GLN A 94 -75.42 -52.33 -28.49
N ILE A 95 -75.20 -53.65 -28.44
CA ILE A 95 -74.68 -54.33 -27.25
C ILE A 95 -73.29 -53.79 -26.92
N ILE A 96 -72.39 -53.68 -27.89
CA ILE A 96 -71.05 -53.09 -27.72
C ILE A 96 -71.17 -51.65 -27.21
N LYS A 97 -72.00 -50.81 -27.84
CA LYS A 97 -72.16 -49.41 -27.42
C LYS A 97 -72.68 -49.27 -25.98
N ASN A 98 -73.61 -50.12 -25.56
CA ASN A 98 -74.20 -50.06 -24.22
C ASN A 98 -73.34 -50.74 -23.16
N THR A 99 -72.58 -51.77 -23.52
CA THR A 99 -71.68 -52.48 -22.60
C THR A 99 -70.40 -51.66 -22.36
N TYR A 100 -69.83 -51.06 -23.41
CA TYR A 100 -68.52 -50.39 -23.31
C TYR A 100 -68.60 -48.91 -22.93
N SER A 101 -69.77 -48.28 -22.87
CA SER A 101 -69.90 -46.86 -22.47
C SER A 101 -69.53 -46.62 -20.99
N GLU A 102 -69.79 -47.59 -20.11
CA GLU A 102 -69.34 -47.56 -18.71
C GLU A 102 -67.84 -47.94 -18.60
N ASP A 103 -67.36 -48.91 -19.39
CA ASP A 103 -65.97 -49.39 -19.39
C ASP A 103 -64.94 -48.38 -19.90
N PHE A 104 -65.26 -47.51 -20.88
CA PHE A 104 -64.30 -46.51 -21.35
C PHE A 104 -63.90 -45.50 -20.26
N SER A 105 -64.83 -45.19 -19.35
CA SER A 105 -64.55 -44.33 -18.19
C SER A 105 -63.66 -45.05 -17.16
N HIS A 106 -63.88 -46.35 -16.97
CA HIS A 106 -63.09 -47.21 -16.09
C HIS A 106 -61.68 -47.41 -16.65
N LEU A 107 -61.53 -47.78 -17.93
CA LEU A 107 -60.25 -47.92 -18.63
C LEU A 107 -59.45 -46.61 -18.68
N SER A 108 -60.13 -45.46 -18.80
CA SER A 108 -59.47 -44.16 -18.75
C SER A 108 -58.95 -43.82 -17.35
N LYS A 109 -59.68 -44.22 -16.29
CA LYS A 109 -59.21 -44.12 -14.91
C LYS A 109 -58.06 -45.09 -14.64
N GLU A 110 -58.19 -46.35 -15.05
CA GLU A 110 -57.18 -47.39 -14.89
C GLU A 110 -55.89 -47.05 -15.66
N LYS A 111 -55.99 -46.45 -16.85
CA LYS A 111 -54.83 -45.91 -17.58
C LYS A 111 -54.17 -44.75 -16.84
N ARG A 112 -54.93 -43.85 -16.20
CA ARG A 112 -54.36 -42.79 -15.35
C ARG A 112 -53.70 -43.38 -14.11
N GLU A 113 -54.37 -44.32 -13.43
CA GLU A 113 -53.83 -45.01 -12.26
C GLU A 113 -52.55 -45.77 -12.59
N LEU A 114 -52.47 -46.45 -13.74
CA LEU A 114 -51.25 -47.10 -14.22
C LEU A 114 -50.13 -46.10 -14.54
N LEU A 115 -50.46 -44.94 -15.14
CA LEU A 115 -49.48 -43.88 -15.39
C LEU A 115 -48.97 -43.26 -14.08
N ASP A 116 -49.85 -43.06 -13.10
CA ASP A 116 -49.50 -42.55 -11.77
C ASP A 116 -48.67 -43.56 -10.99
N GLN A 117 -49.02 -44.86 -11.04
CA GLN A 117 -48.23 -45.95 -10.47
C GLN A 117 -46.83 -46.04 -11.12
N LYS A 118 -46.74 -45.87 -12.44
CA LYS A 118 -45.46 -45.87 -13.15
C LYS A 118 -44.58 -44.69 -12.72
N LYS A 119 -45.15 -43.49 -12.60
CA LYS A 119 -44.44 -42.31 -12.06
C LYS A 119 -43.98 -42.51 -10.63
N ILE A 120 -44.82 -43.09 -9.76
CA ILE A 120 -44.46 -43.40 -8.37
C ILE A 120 -43.29 -44.40 -8.32
N LEU A 121 -43.29 -45.42 -9.19
CA LEU A 121 -42.18 -46.38 -9.29
C LEU A 121 -40.88 -45.73 -9.77
N GLU A 122 -40.95 -44.81 -10.73
CA GLU A 122 -39.79 -44.04 -11.21
C GLU A 122 -39.22 -43.16 -10.09
N ILE A 123 -40.08 -42.44 -9.35
CA ILE A 123 -39.69 -41.65 -8.16
C ILE A 123 -39.06 -42.55 -7.08
N TYR A 124 -39.62 -43.73 -6.82
CA TYR A 124 -39.08 -44.67 -5.83
C TYR A 124 -37.69 -45.18 -6.23
N LYS A 125 -37.49 -45.50 -7.51
CA LYS A 125 -36.18 -45.90 -8.04
C LYS A 125 -35.16 -44.77 -7.95
N ALA A 126 -35.56 -43.53 -8.23
CA ALA A 126 -34.72 -42.36 -8.08
C ALA A 126 -34.30 -42.18 -6.60
N LEU A 127 -35.25 -42.28 -5.66
CA LEU A 127 -34.97 -42.23 -4.22
C LEU A 127 -34.02 -43.33 -3.75
N ASP A 128 -34.21 -44.57 -4.22
CA ASP A 128 -33.33 -45.69 -3.86
C ASP A 128 -31.93 -45.50 -4.43
N THR A 129 -31.82 -44.98 -5.67
CA THR A 129 -30.54 -44.65 -6.31
C THR A 129 -29.80 -43.56 -5.53
N VAL A 130 -30.48 -42.48 -5.18
CA VAL A 130 -29.91 -41.40 -4.36
C VAL A 130 -29.44 -41.93 -3.00
N LYS A 131 -30.24 -42.79 -2.35
CA LYS A 131 -29.87 -43.42 -1.07
C LYS A 131 -28.63 -44.29 -1.21
N ASN A 132 -28.55 -45.09 -2.27
CA ASN A 132 -27.40 -45.93 -2.53
C ASN A 132 -26.14 -45.09 -2.77
N ILE A 133 -26.21 -44.03 -3.59
CA ILE A 133 -25.08 -43.11 -3.80
C ILE A 133 -24.65 -42.45 -2.48
N SER A 134 -25.61 -41.98 -1.66
CA SER A 134 -25.34 -41.38 -0.35
C SER A 134 -24.58 -42.30 0.61
N ASN A 135 -24.92 -43.59 0.64
CA ASN A 135 -24.22 -44.57 1.47
C ASN A 135 -22.74 -44.74 1.09
N PHE A 136 -22.41 -44.67 -0.20
CA PHE A 136 -21.04 -44.82 -0.69
C PHE A 136 -20.23 -43.51 -0.67
N LEU A 137 -20.89 -42.35 -0.59
CA LEU A 137 -20.23 -41.05 -0.53
C LEU A 137 -19.31 -40.91 0.69
N ASN A 138 -19.73 -41.43 1.85
CA ASN A 138 -18.90 -41.43 3.06
C ASN A 138 -17.53 -42.09 2.84
N GLU A 139 -17.52 -43.30 2.26
CA GLU A 139 -16.30 -44.06 1.99
C GLU A 139 -15.38 -43.31 1.01
N LYS A 140 -15.95 -42.65 0.01
CA LYS A 140 -15.20 -41.84 -0.97
C LYS A 140 -14.60 -40.58 -0.34
N ILE A 141 -15.33 -39.92 0.56
CA ILE A 141 -14.86 -38.73 1.30
C ILE A 141 -13.70 -39.10 2.24
N GLU A 142 -13.79 -40.21 2.95
CA GLU A 142 -12.74 -40.69 3.86
C GLU A 142 -11.46 -41.09 3.12
N ARG A 143 -11.58 -41.61 1.90
CA ARG A 143 -10.43 -42.00 1.05
C ARG A 143 -9.86 -40.84 0.21
N GLU A 144 -10.27 -39.60 0.47
CA GLU A 144 -9.87 -38.40 -0.29
C GLU A 144 -10.13 -38.48 -1.80
N ARG A 145 -11.11 -39.29 -2.24
CA ARG A 145 -11.49 -39.39 -3.67
C ARG A 145 -12.45 -38.27 -4.05
N PHE A 146 -12.01 -37.02 -3.92
CA PHE A 146 -12.86 -35.83 -4.03
C PHE A 146 -13.51 -35.69 -5.41
N GLN A 147 -12.81 -36.07 -6.48
CA GLN A 147 -13.37 -36.02 -7.84
C GLN A 147 -14.58 -36.96 -7.99
N GLU A 148 -14.44 -38.22 -7.57
CA GLU A 148 -15.54 -39.21 -7.62
C GLU A 148 -16.71 -38.77 -6.74
N ALA A 149 -16.43 -38.24 -5.55
CA ALA A 149 -17.47 -37.73 -4.65
C ALA A 149 -18.23 -36.53 -5.28
N SER A 150 -17.51 -35.61 -5.94
CA SER A 150 -18.15 -34.46 -6.62
C SER A 150 -19.11 -34.89 -7.72
N THR A 151 -18.74 -35.91 -8.51
CA THR A 151 -19.60 -36.46 -9.56
C THR A 151 -20.84 -37.13 -8.98
N ASP A 152 -20.69 -37.87 -7.88
CA ASP A 152 -21.81 -38.48 -7.18
C ASP A 152 -22.78 -37.44 -6.58
N PHE A 153 -22.28 -36.33 -6.05
CA PHE A 153 -23.12 -35.20 -5.59
C PHE A 153 -23.89 -34.56 -6.75
N LEU A 154 -23.28 -34.41 -7.92
CA LEU A 154 -23.96 -33.91 -9.13
C LEU A 154 -25.05 -34.89 -9.58
N ASN A 155 -24.76 -36.19 -9.62
CA ASN A 155 -25.75 -37.21 -9.97
C ASN A 155 -26.96 -37.20 -9.02
N ILE A 156 -26.73 -37.05 -7.71
CA ILE A 156 -27.81 -36.89 -6.72
C ILE A 156 -28.65 -35.66 -7.03
N TYR A 157 -28.00 -34.55 -7.39
CA TYR A 157 -28.67 -33.30 -7.70
C TYR A 157 -29.51 -33.38 -8.98
N ASP A 158 -28.97 -33.96 -10.05
CA ASP A 158 -29.67 -34.21 -11.31
C ASP A 158 -30.96 -35.03 -11.07
N LEU A 159 -30.84 -36.15 -10.35
CA LEU A 159 -31.98 -37.00 -9.99
C LEU A 159 -33.00 -36.27 -9.11
N THR A 160 -32.53 -35.38 -8.24
CA THR A 160 -33.41 -34.60 -7.36
C THR A 160 -34.26 -33.61 -8.15
N ASN A 161 -33.69 -32.97 -9.17
CA ASN A 161 -34.41 -31.99 -10.00
C ASN A 161 -35.26 -32.67 -11.07
N GLU A 162 -34.76 -33.71 -11.74
CA GLU A 162 -35.50 -34.44 -12.80
C GLU A 162 -36.83 -35.02 -12.28
N TYR A 163 -36.82 -35.50 -11.04
CA TYR A 163 -37.99 -36.15 -10.42
C TYR A 163 -38.69 -35.28 -9.34
N ASP A 164 -38.33 -34.01 -9.20
CA ASP A 164 -38.83 -33.08 -8.16
C ASP A 164 -38.87 -33.70 -6.74
N LEU A 165 -37.78 -34.38 -6.34
CA LEU A 165 -37.73 -35.09 -5.06
C LEU A 165 -37.82 -34.13 -3.86
N LYS A 166 -37.50 -32.84 -4.05
CA LYS A 166 -37.56 -31.79 -3.02
C LYS A 166 -38.96 -31.59 -2.43
N SER A 167 -40.01 -31.83 -3.22
CA SER A 167 -41.41 -31.70 -2.76
C SER A 167 -41.86 -32.88 -1.88
N LEU A 168 -41.08 -33.96 -1.80
CA LEU A 168 -41.42 -35.18 -1.08
C LEU A 168 -40.94 -35.15 0.38
N LYS A 169 -41.84 -35.48 1.32
CA LYS A 169 -41.50 -35.55 2.75
C LYS A 169 -40.41 -36.58 3.09
N CYS A 170 -40.34 -37.69 2.36
CA CYS A 170 -39.35 -38.74 2.58
C CYS A 170 -37.93 -38.33 2.17
N TYR A 171 -37.80 -37.39 1.22
CA TYR A 171 -36.51 -36.86 0.79
C TYR A 171 -35.88 -35.97 1.87
N LYS A 172 -36.67 -35.36 2.76
CA LYS A 172 -36.18 -34.43 3.77
C LYS A 172 -35.10 -35.01 4.70
N ASN A 173 -35.30 -36.23 5.21
CA ASN A 173 -34.30 -36.85 6.08
C ASN A 173 -33.02 -37.17 5.30
N LEU A 174 -33.20 -37.62 4.05
CA LEU A 174 -32.10 -37.98 3.17
C LEU A 174 -31.34 -36.74 2.67
N SER A 175 -32.02 -35.59 2.53
CA SER A 175 -31.39 -34.31 2.20
C SER A 175 -30.52 -33.80 3.33
N ASP A 176 -30.95 -33.97 4.59
CA ASP A 176 -30.13 -33.58 5.75
C ASP A 176 -28.84 -34.41 5.81
N ASP A 177 -28.93 -35.72 5.54
CA ASP A 177 -27.76 -36.60 5.43
C ASP A 177 -26.83 -36.14 4.30
N ILE A 178 -27.35 -35.89 3.09
CA ILE A 178 -26.56 -35.39 1.95
C ILE A 178 -25.87 -34.06 2.27
N ILE A 179 -26.56 -33.12 2.93
CA ILE A 179 -25.99 -31.83 3.33
C ILE A 179 -24.83 -32.06 4.31
N SER A 180 -25.00 -32.95 5.29
CA SER A 180 -23.94 -33.28 6.24
C SER A 180 -22.70 -33.87 5.55
N LEU A 181 -22.90 -34.73 4.55
CA LEU A 181 -21.83 -35.31 3.73
C LEU A 181 -21.12 -34.24 2.91
N LYS A 182 -21.87 -33.32 2.30
CA LYS A 182 -21.33 -32.18 1.56
C LYS A 182 -20.45 -31.32 2.47
N THR A 183 -20.94 -30.98 3.67
CA THR A 183 -20.16 -30.24 4.66
C THR A 183 -18.89 -31.00 5.08
N SER A 184 -18.96 -32.32 5.24
CA SER A 184 -17.78 -33.16 5.54
C SER A 184 -16.74 -33.13 4.42
N LEU A 185 -17.19 -33.29 3.17
CA LEU A 185 -16.33 -33.19 1.98
C LEU A 185 -15.61 -31.84 1.93
N LEU A 186 -16.36 -30.74 2.04
CA LEU A 186 -15.81 -29.39 2.01
C LEU A 186 -14.80 -29.15 3.14
N ASN A 187 -15.10 -29.61 4.36
CA ASN A 187 -14.18 -29.51 5.49
C ASN A 187 -12.86 -30.26 5.24
N ASN A 188 -12.90 -31.44 4.62
CA ASN A 188 -11.68 -32.20 4.30
C ASN A 188 -10.86 -31.49 3.22
N ILE A 189 -11.52 -30.95 2.19
CA ILE A 189 -10.87 -30.14 1.16
C ILE A 189 -10.24 -28.88 1.77
N PHE A 190 -10.96 -28.15 2.61
CA PHE A 190 -10.47 -26.92 3.25
C PHE A 190 -9.27 -27.21 4.16
N LYS A 191 -9.29 -28.32 4.90
CA LYS A 191 -8.14 -28.77 5.71
C LYS A 191 -6.92 -29.11 4.87
N LYS A 192 -7.11 -29.77 3.73
CA LYS A 192 -6.03 -30.12 2.80
C LYS A 192 -5.38 -28.85 2.23
N ILE A 193 -6.18 -27.91 1.75
CA ILE A 193 -5.69 -26.61 1.24
C ILE A 193 -5.03 -25.79 2.36
N LYS A 194 -5.62 -25.77 3.58
CA LYS A 194 -5.03 -25.09 4.75
C LYS A 194 -3.63 -25.60 5.04
N LYS A 195 -3.43 -26.93 5.12
CA LYS A 195 -2.15 -27.55 5.46
C LYS A 195 -1.03 -27.09 4.53
N THR A 196 -1.35 -26.81 3.28
CA THR A 196 -0.38 -26.46 2.23
C THR A 196 0.02 -25.00 2.31
N ILE A 197 -0.97 -24.11 2.48
CA ILE A 197 -0.74 -22.68 2.67
C ILE A 197 -0.03 -22.41 4.01
N PHE A 198 -0.45 -23.12 5.06
CA PHE A 198 -0.03 -22.96 6.45
C PHE A 198 0.62 -24.26 6.96
N SER A 199 1.77 -24.61 6.38
CA SER A 199 2.54 -25.82 6.69
C SER A 199 3.61 -25.64 7.78
N GLY A 200 3.74 -24.46 8.38
CA GLY A 200 4.79 -24.18 9.35
C GLY A 200 6.21 -24.51 8.85
N GLU A 201 7.04 -25.07 9.73
CA GLU A 201 8.47 -25.29 9.52
C GLU A 201 8.83 -26.41 8.50
N GLU A 202 7.99 -27.43 8.36
CA GLU A 202 8.28 -28.63 7.56
C GLU A 202 8.49 -28.35 6.06
N VAL A 203 7.88 -27.29 5.52
CA VAL A 203 8.03 -26.87 4.11
C VAL A 203 9.17 -25.86 3.93
N ILE A 204 9.49 -25.09 4.98
CA ILE A 204 10.52 -24.04 4.95
C ILE A 204 11.93 -24.65 4.87
N GLU A 205 12.16 -25.79 5.52
CA GLU A 205 13.48 -26.45 5.52
C GLU A 205 13.72 -27.41 4.34
N ASN A 206 12.66 -27.93 3.71
CA ASN A 206 12.79 -29.00 2.69
C ASN A 206 12.34 -28.62 1.27
N LYS A 207 11.72 -27.45 1.04
CA LYS A 207 11.34 -27.01 -0.31
C LYS A 207 11.91 -25.63 -0.61
N ALA A 208 12.95 -25.59 -1.45
CA ALA A 208 13.16 -24.43 -2.30
C ALA A 208 11.86 -24.23 -3.08
N LEU A 209 11.13 -23.14 -2.79
CA LEU A 209 9.96 -22.63 -3.53
C LEU A 209 9.21 -23.73 -4.31
N LEU A 210 8.17 -24.31 -3.69
CA LEU A 210 7.25 -25.26 -4.35
C LEU A 210 7.15 -24.96 -5.85
N GLN A 211 7.75 -25.82 -6.68
CA GLN A 211 7.72 -25.62 -8.13
C GLN A 211 6.27 -25.72 -8.55
N LYS A 212 5.86 -24.84 -9.47
CA LYS A 212 4.47 -24.74 -9.92
C LYS A 212 3.90 -26.12 -10.31
N GLU A 213 4.70 -26.92 -11.00
CA GLU A 213 4.36 -28.27 -11.49
C GLU A 213 3.96 -29.24 -10.35
N ASP A 214 4.64 -29.23 -9.20
CA ASP A 214 4.32 -30.11 -8.07
C ASP A 214 2.96 -29.77 -7.41
N LEU A 215 2.58 -28.48 -7.43
CA LEU A 215 1.30 -28.01 -6.90
C LEU A 215 0.16 -28.19 -7.91
N GLU A 216 0.44 -28.22 -9.22
CA GLU A 216 -0.61 -28.41 -10.23
C GLU A 216 -1.19 -29.84 -10.10
N ASP A 217 -0.34 -30.87 -10.09
CA ASP A 217 -0.79 -32.27 -10.02
C ASP A 217 -1.51 -32.61 -8.70
N GLU A 218 -1.16 -31.98 -7.59
CA GLU A 218 -1.75 -32.25 -6.26
C GLU A 218 -3.12 -31.59 -6.07
N TYR A 219 -3.35 -30.41 -6.70
CA TYR A 219 -4.53 -29.57 -6.41
C TYR A 219 -5.55 -29.48 -7.54
N ILE A 220 -5.25 -29.95 -8.76
CA ILE A 220 -6.23 -29.97 -9.87
C ILE A 220 -7.51 -30.73 -9.46
N ASP A 221 -7.38 -31.90 -8.84
CA ASP A 221 -8.54 -32.70 -8.42
C ASP A 221 -9.33 -32.04 -7.28
N THR A 222 -8.61 -31.43 -6.34
CA THR A 222 -9.17 -30.78 -5.14
C THR A 222 -9.90 -29.49 -5.50
N LEU A 223 -9.29 -28.62 -6.32
CA LEU A 223 -9.89 -27.37 -6.79
C LEU A 223 -10.97 -27.62 -7.85
N GLY A 224 -10.76 -28.61 -8.72
CA GLY A 224 -11.76 -29.05 -9.70
C GLY A 224 -13.05 -29.52 -9.04
N CYS A 225 -12.97 -30.21 -7.88
CA CYS A 225 -14.14 -30.54 -7.06
C CYS A 225 -14.89 -29.29 -6.60
N LEU A 226 -14.20 -28.26 -6.10
CA LEU A 226 -14.83 -27.03 -5.62
C LEU A 226 -15.49 -26.23 -6.76
N ILE A 227 -14.86 -26.17 -7.92
CA ILE A 227 -15.40 -25.53 -9.12
C ILE A 227 -16.69 -26.24 -9.56
N ARG A 228 -16.66 -27.57 -9.65
CA ARG A 228 -17.84 -28.38 -10.05
C ARG A 228 -19.02 -28.24 -9.10
N LEU A 229 -18.77 -28.09 -7.80
CA LEU A 229 -19.81 -27.93 -6.79
C LEU A 229 -20.27 -26.46 -6.61
N GLY A 230 -19.59 -25.48 -7.22
CA GLY A 230 -19.89 -24.06 -7.05
C GLY A 230 -19.45 -23.48 -5.69
N GLU A 231 -18.51 -24.11 -4.99
CA GLU A 231 -18.20 -23.83 -3.57
C GLU A 231 -16.93 -23.00 -3.34
N LEU A 232 -16.40 -22.34 -4.39
CA LEU A 232 -15.22 -21.48 -4.25
C LEU A 232 -15.45 -20.27 -3.34
N LYS A 233 -16.69 -19.77 -3.26
CA LYS A 233 -17.07 -18.70 -2.34
C LYS A 233 -17.00 -19.14 -0.88
N GLU A 234 -17.36 -20.38 -0.58
CA GLU A 234 -17.27 -20.93 0.78
C GLU A 234 -15.81 -21.13 1.20
N LEU A 235 -14.94 -21.53 0.26
CA LEU A 235 -13.49 -21.60 0.48
C LEU A 235 -12.90 -20.23 0.85
N ASP A 236 -13.26 -19.19 0.09
CA ASP A 236 -12.88 -17.80 0.36
C ASP A 236 -13.31 -17.45 1.81
N ILE A 237 -14.61 -17.50 2.10
CA ILE A 237 -15.16 -17.17 3.43
C ILE A 237 -14.47 -17.94 4.58
N TYR A 238 -14.16 -19.22 4.36
CA TYR A 238 -13.44 -20.05 5.34
C TYR A 238 -12.05 -19.49 5.65
N PHE A 239 -11.25 -19.18 4.63
CA PHE A 239 -9.93 -18.62 4.83
C PHE A 239 -10.00 -17.21 5.43
N TYR A 240 -10.96 -16.36 5.03
CA TYR A 240 -11.11 -15.01 5.58
C TYR A 240 -11.28 -15.03 7.10
N LYS A 241 -12.25 -15.84 7.55
CA LYS A 241 -12.65 -15.93 8.96
C LYS A 241 -11.54 -16.48 9.85
N ASN A 242 -10.67 -17.33 9.30
CA ASN A 242 -9.67 -18.06 10.07
C ASN A 242 -8.22 -17.61 9.80
N PHE A 243 -7.99 -16.67 8.88
CA PHE A 243 -6.64 -16.28 8.45
C PHE A 243 -5.74 -15.86 9.61
N SER A 244 -6.21 -14.98 10.50
CA SER A 244 -5.42 -14.50 11.64
C SER A 244 -5.03 -15.64 12.59
N ASN A 245 -5.95 -16.60 12.83
CA ASN A 245 -5.66 -17.78 13.65
C ASN A 245 -4.61 -18.68 12.99
N PHE A 246 -4.75 -18.95 11.69
CA PHE A 246 -3.79 -19.77 10.95
C PHE A 246 -2.42 -19.11 10.87
N PHE A 247 -2.39 -17.81 10.58
CA PHE A 247 -1.17 -17.02 10.57
C PHE A 247 -0.45 -17.08 11.91
N PHE A 248 -1.19 -16.87 13.00
CA PHE A 248 -0.66 -16.89 14.35
C PHE A 248 -0.14 -18.27 14.77
N GLU A 249 -0.90 -19.34 14.54
CA GLU A 249 -0.53 -20.72 14.88
C GLU A 249 0.81 -21.13 14.24
N ASP A 250 1.01 -20.78 12.98
CA ASP A 250 2.21 -21.15 12.25
C ASP A 250 3.39 -20.22 12.53
N MET A 251 3.15 -18.91 12.70
CA MET A 251 4.19 -18.00 13.17
C MET A 251 4.71 -18.40 14.56
N GLN A 252 3.86 -18.93 15.43
CA GLN A 252 4.28 -19.48 16.72
C GLN A 252 5.22 -20.68 16.54
N LYS A 253 4.93 -21.60 15.62
CA LYS A 253 5.84 -22.71 15.31
C LYS A 253 7.20 -22.21 14.83
N ILE A 254 7.21 -21.20 13.95
CA ILE A 254 8.44 -20.55 13.48
C ILE A 254 9.21 -19.92 14.65
N ILE A 255 8.52 -19.24 15.56
CA ILE A 255 9.13 -18.66 16.76
C ILE A 255 9.79 -19.76 17.61
N TYR A 256 9.09 -20.86 17.87
CA TYR A 256 9.63 -21.98 18.65
C TYR A 256 10.88 -22.57 17.99
N SER A 257 10.88 -22.73 16.66
CA SER A 257 12.06 -23.24 15.97
C SER A 257 13.31 -22.39 16.10
N CYS A 258 13.14 -21.08 16.28
CA CYS A 258 14.24 -20.14 16.39
C CYS A 258 14.81 -20.06 17.81
N MET A 259 14.23 -20.79 18.79
CA MET A 259 14.65 -20.76 20.19
C MET A 259 16.09 -21.23 20.40
N GLU A 260 16.50 -22.25 19.65
CA GLU A 260 17.79 -22.93 19.80
C GLU A 260 18.89 -22.32 18.90
N SER A 261 18.54 -21.32 18.08
CA SER A 261 19.49 -20.65 17.20
C SER A 261 20.43 -19.70 17.96
N ASP A 262 21.71 -19.68 17.56
CA ASP A 262 22.71 -18.74 18.10
C ASP A 262 22.36 -17.28 17.78
N ASP A 263 21.81 -17.02 16.58
CA ASP A 263 21.30 -15.72 16.17
C ASP A 263 19.77 -15.76 16.00
N LYS A 264 19.10 -15.70 17.16
CA LYS A 264 17.64 -15.76 17.28
C LYS A 264 16.93 -14.66 16.46
N VAL A 265 17.51 -13.46 16.39
CA VAL A 265 16.88 -12.31 15.71
C VAL A 265 16.90 -12.52 14.21
N THR A 266 18.08 -12.81 13.63
CA THR A 266 18.22 -13.03 12.19
C THR A 266 17.46 -14.28 11.74
N CYS A 267 17.51 -15.36 12.53
CA CYS A 267 16.79 -16.60 12.26
C CYS A 267 15.26 -16.37 12.21
N LEU A 268 14.71 -15.69 13.23
CA LEU A 268 13.30 -15.37 13.29
C LEU A 268 12.87 -14.51 12.09
N VAL A 269 13.62 -13.45 11.79
CA VAL A 269 13.28 -12.56 10.67
C VAL A 269 13.29 -13.31 9.34
N LYS A 270 14.35 -14.07 9.05
CA LYS A 270 14.46 -14.81 7.78
C LYS A 270 13.35 -15.85 7.61
N LYS A 271 13.10 -16.68 8.63
CA LYS A 271 12.04 -17.69 8.58
C LYS A 271 10.65 -17.03 8.47
N SER A 272 10.42 -15.91 9.18
CA SER A 272 9.16 -15.15 9.10
C SER A 272 8.91 -14.53 7.73
N VAL A 273 9.92 -13.88 7.14
CA VAL A 273 9.80 -13.30 5.79
C VAL A 273 9.54 -14.40 4.75
N LEU A 274 10.27 -15.51 4.83
CA LEU A 274 10.08 -16.63 3.91
C LEU A 274 8.68 -17.23 4.02
N TYR A 275 8.16 -17.40 5.23
CA TYR A 275 6.78 -17.85 5.48
C TYR A 275 5.73 -16.92 4.85
N ILE A 276 5.88 -15.61 5.06
CA ILE A 276 4.98 -14.59 4.49
C ILE A 276 4.99 -14.64 2.95
N LEU A 277 6.18 -14.74 2.35
CA LEU A 277 6.32 -14.87 0.90
C LEU A 277 5.71 -16.18 0.38
N ASN A 278 5.82 -17.27 1.14
CA ASN A 278 5.25 -18.57 0.76
C ASN A 278 3.72 -18.55 0.74
N ILE A 279 3.09 -17.90 1.72
CA ILE A 279 1.62 -17.72 1.74
C ILE A 279 1.17 -17.06 0.43
N LEU A 280 1.78 -15.92 0.08
CA LEU A 280 1.41 -15.16 -1.12
C LEU A 280 1.58 -15.98 -2.40
N LYS A 281 2.75 -16.60 -2.59
CA LYS A 281 3.03 -17.43 -3.76
C LYS A 281 2.05 -18.60 -3.89
N THR A 282 1.70 -19.23 -2.77
CA THR A 282 0.74 -20.34 -2.78
C THR A 282 -0.64 -19.86 -3.21
N PHE A 283 -1.13 -18.73 -2.69
CA PHE A 283 -2.40 -18.15 -3.13
C PHE A 283 -2.37 -17.71 -4.60
N GLU A 284 -1.27 -17.14 -5.10
CA GLU A 284 -1.09 -16.80 -6.52
C GLU A 284 -1.19 -18.05 -7.42
N VAL A 285 -0.55 -19.15 -7.04
CA VAL A 285 -0.63 -20.43 -7.74
C VAL A 285 -2.07 -20.96 -7.74
N LEU A 286 -2.75 -20.96 -6.59
CA LEU A 286 -4.16 -21.38 -6.48
C LEU A 286 -5.09 -20.55 -7.38
N ILE A 287 -4.89 -19.22 -7.42
CA ILE A 287 -5.64 -18.32 -8.34
C ILE A 287 -5.38 -18.71 -9.80
N SER A 288 -4.13 -18.96 -10.16
CA SER A 288 -3.77 -19.34 -11.53
C SER A 288 -4.37 -20.69 -11.94
N LEU A 289 -4.40 -21.65 -11.02
CA LEU A 289 -4.98 -22.97 -11.20
C LEU A 289 -6.49 -22.89 -11.39
N ILE A 290 -7.19 -22.15 -10.53
CA ILE A 290 -8.64 -21.94 -10.66
C ILE A 290 -8.97 -21.34 -12.03
N LYS A 291 -8.23 -20.32 -12.47
CA LYS A 291 -8.42 -19.71 -13.80
C LYS A 291 -8.17 -20.69 -14.96
N ASN A 292 -7.23 -21.62 -14.81
CA ASN A 292 -6.92 -22.63 -15.84
C ASN A 292 -7.97 -23.75 -15.89
N ILE A 293 -8.41 -24.23 -14.72
CA ILE A 293 -9.46 -25.25 -14.60
C ILE A 293 -10.81 -24.68 -15.08
N ASP A 294 -11.09 -23.42 -14.78
CA ASP A 294 -12.30 -22.76 -15.27
C ASP A 294 -12.30 -22.61 -16.80
N LYS A 295 -11.19 -22.14 -17.39
CA LYS A 295 -11.06 -22.07 -18.87
C LYS A 295 -11.23 -23.41 -19.59
N THR A 296 -10.84 -24.51 -18.96
CA THR A 296 -10.99 -25.86 -19.53
C THR A 296 -12.41 -26.41 -19.32
N ASN A 297 -13.09 -26.05 -18.22
CA ASN A 297 -14.48 -26.41 -17.96
C ASN A 297 -15.52 -25.47 -18.61
N ILE A 298 -15.17 -24.24 -19.01
CA ILE A 298 -16.09 -23.33 -19.74
C ILE A 298 -16.58 -23.95 -21.06
N ASN A 299 -15.80 -24.85 -21.68
CA ASN A 299 -16.27 -25.63 -22.84
C ASN A 299 -17.29 -26.75 -22.48
N LEU A 300 -17.39 -27.14 -21.21
CA LEU A 300 -18.40 -28.06 -20.67
C LEU A 300 -19.61 -27.30 -20.08
N ILE A 301 -19.41 -26.11 -19.53
CA ILE A 301 -20.41 -25.31 -18.80
C ILE A 301 -21.28 -24.45 -19.74
N GLN A 302 -20.84 -24.15 -20.98
CA GLN A 302 -21.64 -23.38 -21.95
C GLN A 302 -22.97 -24.02 -22.39
N ASN A 303 -23.29 -25.24 -21.97
CA ASN A 303 -24.56 -25.91 -22.28
C ASN A 303 -25.48 -26.12 -21.06
N GLN A 304 -25.10 -25.71 -19.85
CA GLN A 304 -25.93 -25.91 -18.65
C GLN A 304 -25.87 -24.67 -17.76
N GLU A 305 -27.03 -24.05 -17.56
CA GLU A 305 -27.25 -23.02 -16.54
C GLU A 305 -26.61 -23.47 -15.23
N ASN A 306 -25.88 -22.58 -14.56
CA ASN A 306 -25.25 -22.87 -13.28
C ASN A 306 -26.21 -23.61 -12.37
N TYR A 307 -25.82 -24.83 -12.02
CA TYR A 307 -26.67 -25.87 -11.47
C TYR A 307 -27.38 -25.50 -10.15
N PHE A 308 -27.01 -24.41 -9.47
CA PHE A 308 -27.63 -23.93 -8.23
C PHE A 308 -28.23 -22.51 -8.29
N GLU A 309 -28.49 -21.95 -9.48
CA GLU A 309 -28.95 -20.54 -9.62
C GLU A 309 -28.01 -19.52 -8.93
N VAL A 310 -26.72 -19.83 -8.85
CA VAL A 310 -25.70 -18.87 -8.41
C VAL A 310 -25.05 -18.34 -9.68
N GLU A 311 -25.22 -17.04 -9.94
CA GLU A 311 -24.39 -16.33 -10.94
C GLU A 311 -22.92 -16.66 -10.62
N ILE A 312 -22.17 -17.21 -11.59
CA ILE A 312 -20.71 -17.22 -11.48
C ILE A 312 -20.34 -15.73 -11.48
N ASP A 313 -20.08 -15.20 -10.30
CA ASP A 313 -19.53 -13.87 -10.09
C ASP A 313 -18.24 -13.81 -10.93
N ASP A 314 -18.10 -12.79 -11.78
CA ASP A 314 -17.06 -12.65 -12.81
C ASP A 314 -15.60 -12.59 -12.25
N GLU A 315 -15.39 -12.78 -10.95
CA GLU A 315 -14.09 -12.63 -10.30
C GLU A 315 -13.91 -13.63 -9.14
N TYR A 316 -13.17 -14.73 -9.32
CA TYR A 316 -12.79 -15.61 -8.19
C TYR A 316 -11.89 -14.85 -7.20
N HIS A 317 -12.25 -14.84 -5.91
CA HIS A 317 -11.60 -13.99 -4.91
C HIS A 317 -10.95 -14.77 -3.76
N PHE A 318 -9.82 -14.24 -3.32
CA PHE A 318 -9.03 -14.58 -2.13
C PHE A 318 -8.52 -13.29 -1.47
N PHE A 319 -9.13 -12.13 -1.60
CA PHE A 319 -10.36 -11.66 -0.96
C PHE A 319 -10.60 -10.25 -1.57
N GLY A 320 -11.78 -9.71 -1.87
CA GLY A 320 -13.15 -10.22 -1.96
C GLY A 320 -13.84 -9.59 -3.20
N LYS A 321 -15.17 -9.62 -3.36
CA LYS A 321 -16.27 -9.48 -2.36
C LYS A 321 -17.07 -10.78 -2.10
N ASN A 322 -17.38 -11.18 -0.87
CA ASN A 322 -17.72 -10.44 0.37
C ASN A 322 -16.69 -10.53 1.52
N GLY A 323 -15.42 -10.80 1.23
CA GLY A 323 -14.26 -10.47 2.08
C GLY A 323 -13.62 -9.15 1.64
N THR A 324 -14.11 -8.01 2.12
CA THR A 324 -13.87 -6.64 1.60
C THR A 324 -12.40 -6.16 1.52
N ILE A 325 -11.45 -6.93 2.03
CA ILE A 325 -10.04 -6.58 2.20
C ILE A 325 -9.20 -7.62 1.44
N LYS A 326 -8.24 -7.20 0.62
CA LYS A 326 -7.39 -8.13 -0.14
C LYS A 326 -6.49 -8.95 0.79
N LEU A 327 -6.14 -10.19 0.40
CA LEU A 327 -5.19 -11.02 1.15
C LEU A 327 -3.91 -10.26 1.47
N GLU A 328 -3.38 -9.50 0.51
CA GLU A 328 -2.19 -8.66 0.72
C GLU A 328 -2.37 -7.72 1.92
N ASP A 329 -3.53 -7.08 2.04
CA ASP A 329 -3.84 -6.12 3.10
C ASP A 329 -4.02 -6.84 4.46
N ILE A 330 -4.69 -7.99 4.49
CA ILE A 330 -4.82 -8.82 5.71
C ILE A 330 -3.44 -9.30 6.18
N LEU A 331 -2.61 -9.77 5.27
CA LEU A 331 -1.26 -10.24 5.56
C LEU A 331 -0.36 -9.09 6.03
N ILE A 332 -0.52 -7.87 5.50
CA ILE A 332 0.11 -6.66 6.04
C ILE A 332 -0.34 -6.39 7.48
N ILE A 333 -1.64 -6.50 7.78
CA ILE A 333 -2.19 -6.29 9.14
C ILE A 333 -1.59 -7.30 10.13
N GLU A 334 -1.58 -8.58 9.81
CA GLU A 334 -1.07 -9.62 10.70
C GLU A 334 0.46 -9.53 10.86
N THR A 335 1.19 -9.19 9.78
CA THR A 335 2.63 -8.92 9.84
C THR A 335 2.94 -7.72 10.73
N LYS A 336 2.16 -6.64 10.64
CA LYS A 336 2.32 -5.46 11.52
C LYS A 336 2.14 -5.84 12.99
N LYS A 337 1.11 -6.63 13.34
CA LYS A 337 0.90 -7.11 14.72
C LYS A 337 2.11 -7.91 15.25
N PHE A 338 2.68 -8.77 14.40
CA PHE A 338 3.89 -9.53 14.74
C PHE A 338 5.09 -8.60 14.96
N LEU A 339 5.33 -7.66 14.04
CA LEU A 339 6.43 -6.71 14.14
C LEU A 339 6.29 -5.78 15.33
N GLU A 340 5.08 -5.29 15.63
CA GLU A 340 4.78 -4.48 16.83
C GLU A 340 5.17 -5.21 18.12
N PHE A 341 4.85 -6.49 18.22
CA PHE A 341 5.18 -7.31 19.38
C PHE A 341 6.70 -7.49 19.54
N TYR A 342 7.42 -7.78 18.46
CA TYR A 342 8.85 -8.09 18.49
C TYR A 342 9.79 -6.90 18.40
N SER A 343 9.29 -5.74 17.95
CA SER A 343 10.08 -4.51 17.87
C SER A 343 9.93 -3.62 19.09
N LYS A 344 8.77 -3.71 19.77
CA LYS A 344 8.33 -2.90 20.93
C LYS A 344 9.06 -1.56 21.02
N ILE A 345 8.79 -0.71 20.04
CA ILE A 345 9.16 0.70 20.10
C ILE A 345 8.40 1.27 21.30
N LYS A 346 9.09 1.81 22.31
CA LYS A 346 8.45 2.40 23.49
C LYS A 346 7.45 3.47 23.03
N ASP A 347 6.16 3.20 23.09
CA ASP A 347 5.16 4.26 23.09
C ASP A 347 5.31 5.01 24.43
N TYR A 348 5.77 6.26 24.36
CA TYR A 348 6.01 7.11 25.54
C TYR A 348 4.73 7.47 26.32
N ASP A 349 3.56 6.99 25.90
CA ASP A 349 2.27 7.27 26.53
C ASP A 349 1.83 6.22 27.56
N GLN A 350 2.64 5.19 27.84
CA GLN A 350 2.36 4.27 28.95
C GLN A 350 3.37 4.45 30.09
N PRO A 351 2.93 4.89 31.29
CA PRO A 351 3.82 5.00 32.44
C PRO A 351 4.42 3.63 32.75
N GLU A 352 5.75 3.60 32.98
CA GLU A 352 6.52 2.45 33.42
C GLU A 352 5.99 1.94 34.77
N SER A 353 4.91 1.17 34.79
CA SER A 353 4.40 0.52 36.01
C SER A 353 3.39 -0.61 35.73
N ILE A 354 3.74 -1.55 34.86
CA ILE A 354 3.20 -2.91 35.03
C ILE A 354 4.37 -3.87 34.95
N PHE A 355 4.90 -4.21 36.12
CA PHE A 355 5.76 -5.38 36.26
C PHE A 355 4.91 -6.61 35.88
N SER A 356 5.03 -7.06 34.63
CA SER A 356 4.49 -8.37 34.23
C SER A 356 5.57 -9.40 34.49
N LEU A 357 5.21 -10.47 35.19
CA LEU A 357 6.02 -11.68 35.35
C LEU A 357 6.49 -12.23 34.00
N ASP A 358 5.71 -12.00 32.92
CA ASP A 358 6.05 -12.42 31.56
C ASP A 358 7.29 -11.72 30.97
N ASN A 359 7.73 -10.59 31.56
CA ASN A 359 8.93 -9.86 31.12
C ASN A 359 10.20 -10.29 31.87
N VAL A 360 10.10 -11.20 32.83
CA VAL A 360 11.24 -11.77 33.56
C VAL A 360 11.61 -13.08 32.88
N LEU A 361 12.70 -13.07 32.10
CA LEU A 361 13.30 -14.30 31.60
C LEU A 361 13.89 -15.06 32.78
N ASP A 362 13.29 -16.19 33.13
CA ASP A 362 13.84 -17.11 34.10
C ASP A 362 14.99 -17.89 33.46
N THR A 363 16.23 -17.46 33.74
CA THR A 363 17.46 -18.04 33.20
C THR A 363 18.04 -19.12 34.10
N VAL A 364 17.34 -19.49 35.17
CA VAL A 364 17.82 -20.48 36.13
C VAL A 364 17.51 -21.88 35.64
N ASP A 365 18.54 -22.70 35.44
CA ASP A 365 18.37 -24.12 35.16
C ASP A 365 17.97 -24.88 36.44
N TYR A 366 16.67 -24.87 36.75
CA TYR A 366 16.13 -25.61 37.90
C TYR A 366 16.31 -27.12 37.81
N SER A 367 16.57 -27.67 36.61
CA SER A 367 16.84 -29.09 36.43
C SER A 367 18.21 -29.48 37.00
N SER A 368 19.16 -28.54 37.02
CA SER A 368 20.45 -28.69 37.71
C SER A 368 20.36 -28.56 39.24
N ILE A 369 19.32 -27.89 39.75
CA ILE A 369 19.17 -27.55 41.18
C ILE A 369 18.33 -28.60 41.92
N PHE A 370 17.28 -29.13 41.29
CA PHE A 370 16.38 -30.08 41.93
C PHE A 370 16.63 -31.52 41.45
N GLN A 371 17.13 -32.37 42.34
CA GLN A 371 17.27 -33.81 42.08
C GLN A 371 15.92 -34.45 41.69
N LYS A 372 15.94 -35.40 40.73
CA LYS A 372 14.77 -36.12 40.16
C LYS A 372 13.79 -36.76 41.15
N LYS A 373 14.17 -36.86 42.43
CA LYS A 373 13.32 -37.37 43.52
C LYS A 373 12.25 -36.37 43.98
N TYR A 374 12.39 -35.08 43.69
CA TYR A 374 11.45 -34.05 44.15
C TYR A 374 10.23 -33.94 43.23
N ALA A 375 9.05 -33.73 43.84
CA ALA A 375 7.79 -33.58 43.11
C ALA A 375 7.78 -32.42 42.10
N VAL A 376 8.64 -31.41 42.30
CA VAL A 376 8.84 -30.29 41.38
C VAL A 376 9.46 -30.77 40.06
N SER A 377 10.46 -31.65 40.10
CA SER A 377 11.08 -32.24 38.90
C SER A 377 10.08 -33.11 38.12
N LYS A 378 9.26 -33.92 38.81
CA LYS A 378 8.17 -34.69 38.18
C LYS A 378 7.07 -33.83 37.57
N ARG A 379 6.75 -32.66 38.17
CA ARG A 379 5.80 -31.70 37.58
C ARG A 379 6.40 -31.00 36.36
N MET A 380 7.70 -30.70 36.37
CA MET A 380 8.41 -30.13 35.21
C MET A 380 8.53 -31.13 34.05
N GLU A 381 8.83 -32.42 34.31
CA GLU A 381 8.85 -33.47 33.27
C GLU A 381 7.45 -33.76 32.68
N ASN A 382 6.38 -33.52 33.45
CA ASN A 382 5.02 -33.61 32.93
C ASN A 382 4.57 -32.35 32.17
N ASN A 383 5.13 -31.17 32.48
CA ASN A 383 4.91 -29.93 31.72
C ASN A 383 5.82 -29.82 30.47
N SER A 384 6.90 -30.60 30.39
CA SER A 384 7.78 -30.65 29.22
C SER A 384 7.22 -31.53 28.09
N LYS A 385 6.10 -32.22 28.31
CA LYS A 385 5.26 -32.73 27.22
C LYS A 385 4.35 -31.57 26.82
N HIS A 386 4.73 -30.89 25.74
CA HIS A 386 4.10 -29.69 25.18
C HIS A 386 2.60 -29.84 24.89
N ASP A 387 1.75 -29.74 25.90
CA ASP A 387 0.36 -29.31 25.75
C ASP A 387 0.24 -27.89 26.32
N PHE A 388 0.95 -26.95 25.70
CA PHE A 388 0.81 -25.53 26.04
C PHE A 388 -0.52 -25.03 25.50
N LYS A 389 -1.43 -24.68 26.42
CA LYS A 389 -2.62 -23.88 26.10
C LYS A 389 -2.17 -22.55 25.50
N ILE A 390 -2.15 -22.50 24.17
CA ILE A 390 -1.97 -21.29 23.37
C ILE A 390 -3.04 -20.29 23.83
N SER A 391 -2.64 -19.23 24.55
CA SER A 391 -3.55 -18.09 24.72
C SER A 391 -3.60 -17.38 23.38
N TYR A 392 -4.72 -17.53 22.66
CA TYR A 392 -4.96 -16.74 21.46
C TYR A 392 -4.79 -15.25 21.82
N ASN A 393 -3.95 -14.55 21.04
CA ASN A 393 -3.70 -13.08 21.03
C ASN A 393 -2.31 -12.57 21.46
N LYS A 394 -1.34 -13.40 21.89
CA LYS A 394 0.03 -12.92 22.14
C LYS A 394 1.09 -13.89 21.63
N TYR A 395 2.06 -13.37 20.86
CA TYR A 395 3.20 -14.16 20.39
C TYR A 395 4.06 -14.60 21.58
N PHE A 396 4.66 -15.79 21.52
CA PHE A 396 5.73 -16.13 22.46
C PHE A 396 6.95 -15.24 22.17
N SER A 397 7.74 -14.85 23.18
CA SER A 397 8.92 -14.00 23.00
C SER A 397 10.20 -14.78 23.28
N ILE A 398 11.05 -14.97 22.25
CA ILE A 398 12.33 -15.70 22.35
C ILE A 398 13.54 -14.79 22.65
N PHE A 399 13.37 -13.48 22.55
CA PHE A 399 14.36 -12.45 22.89
C PHE A 399 13.66 -11.14 23.27
N LYS A 400 14.36 -10.26 23.98
CA LYS A 400 13.82 -8.94 24.35
C LYS A 400 13.49 -8.13 23.08
N PRO A 401 12.25 -7.65 22.91
CA PRO A 401 11.85 -6.90 21.74
C PRO A 401 12.83 -5.77 21.40
N THR A 402 13.21 -5.66 20.14
CA THR A 402 14.25 -4.74 19.65
C THR A 402 13.87 -4.15 18.28
N PRO A 403 14.09 -2.84 18.07
CA PRO A 403 13.90 -2.20 16.76
C PRO A 403 14.68 -2.86 15.62
N GLU A 404 15.77 -3.58 15.94
CA GLU A 404 16.57 -4.34 14.97
C GLU A 404 15.74 -5.32 14.14
N VAL A 405 14.67 -5.88 14.72
CA VAL A 405 13.72 -6.74 13.99
C VAL A 405 13.13 -6.00 12.79
N LEU A 406 12.73 -4.74 12.92
CA LEU A 406 12.12 -3.98 11.83
C LEU A 406 13.10 -3.75 10.67
N PHE A 407 14.34 -3.40 11.00
CA PHE A 407 15.37 -3.11 10.01
C PHE A 407 15.76 -4.37 9.25
N LEU A 408 16.05 -5.46 9.97
CA LEU A 408 16.37 -6.74 9.34
C LEU A 408 15.19 -7.24 8.50
N PHE A 409 13.96 -7.05 8.97
CA PHE A 409 12.78 -7.47 8.22
C PHE A 409 12.58 -6.62 6.95
N TYR A 410 12.85 -5.31 6.99
CA TYR A 410 12.86 -4.44 5.81
C TYR A 410 13.96 -4.82 4.79
N GLU A 411 15.15 -5.20 5.26
CA GLU A 411 16.27 -5.65 4.42
C GLU A 411 15.98 -7.00 3.74
N ASN A 412 15.35 -7.93 4.47
CA ASN A 412 15.09 -9.28 3.97
C ASN A 412 13.81 -9.36 3.11
N ILE A 413 12.92 -8.37 3.16
CA ILE A 413 11.82 -8.27 2.19
C ILE A 413 12.37 -7.76 0.86
N GLY A 414 12.36 -8.64 -0.13
CA GLY A 414 12.76 -8.33 -1.49
C GLY A 414 11.78 -7.40 -2.22
N VAL A 415 12.07 -7.12 -3.49
CA VAL A 415 11.26 -6.21 -4.35
C VAL A 415 9.92 -6.84 -4.72
N GLU A 416 9.76 -8.15 -4.52
CA GLU A 416 8.57 -8.92 -4.85
C GLU A 416 7.34 -8.50 -4.04
N PHE A 417 7.50 -7.80 -2.91
CA PHE A 417 6.38 -7.34 -2.10
C PHE A 417 6.45 -5.85 -1.72
N PRO A 418 6.27 -4.95 -2.70
CA PRO A 418 6.53 -3.52 -2.54
C PRO A 418 5.58 -2.85 -1.55
N LYS A 419 4.32 -3.31 -1.47
CA LYS A 419 3.33 -2.76 -0.51
C LYS A 419 3.69 -3.03 0.94
N LEU A 420 4.13 -4.25 1.29
CA LEU A 420 4.57 -4.55 2.66
C LEU A 420 5.87 -3.84 2.97
N LYS A 421 6.81 -3.82 2.02
CA LYS A 421 8.07 -3.10 2.16
C LYS A 421 7.85 -1.62 2.46
N GLU A 422 6.96 -0.96 1.71
CA GLU A 422 6.59 0.43 1.94
C GLU A 422 5.83 0.62 3.27
N ASN A 423 4.92 -0.29 3.63
CA ASN A 423 4.25 -0.23 4.93
C ASN A 423 5.22 -0.32 6.11
N ILE A 424 6.24 -1.15 6.01
CA ILE A 424 7.29 -1.29 7.03
C ILE A 424 8.19 -0.05 7.02
N ARG A 425 8.48 0.51 5.85
CA ARG A 425 9.18 1.80 5.73
C ARG A 425 8.44 2.92 6.44
N ILE A 426 7.13 3.04 6.21
CA ILE A 426 6.26 4.00 6.90
C ILE A 426 6.30 3.73 8.41
N TYR A 427 6.15 2.47 8.84
CA TYR A 427 6.18 2.13 10.25
C TYR A 427 7.52 2.50 10.94
N ILE A 428 8.65 2.18 10.32
CA ILE A 428 9.98 2.60 10.77
C ILE A 428 10.06 4.12 10.86
N THR A 429 9.65 4.84 9.81
CA THR A 429 9.72 6.30 9.76
C THR A 429 8.86 6.95 10.82
N GLU A 430 7.61 6.51 10.97
CA GLU A 430 6.64 7.15 11.84
C GLU A 430 6.77 6.80 13.31
N LYS A 431 7.14 5.55 13.63
CA LYS A 431 7.26 5.10 15.02
C LYS A 431 8.68 5.16 15.53
N TYR A 432 9.69 4.74 14.75
CA TYR A 432 11.07 4.73 15.24
C TYR A 432 11.75 6.08 15.03
N ILE A 433 11.83 6.55 13.77
CA ILE A 433 12.62 7.73 13.43
C ILE A 433 12.03 8.99 14.10
N LYS A 434 10.72 9.23 13.99
CA LYS A 434 10.09 10.40 14.66
C LYS A 434 10.30 10.43 16.18
N ILE A 435 10.35 9.28 16.87
CA ILE A 435 10.61 9.24 18.32
C ILE A 435 12.08 9.56 18.59
N LYS A 436 12.98 8.92 17.84
CA LYS A 436 14.42 9.13 17.93
C LYS A 436 14.82 10.57 17.62
N ASP A 437 14.16 11.18 16.64
CA ASP A 437 14.25 12.60 16.30
C ASP A 437 13.88 13.49 17.48
N LYS A 438 12.76 13.22 18.14
CA LYS A 438 12.34 13.97 19.34
C LYS A 438 13.34 13.81 20.49
N GLU A 439 13.83 12.59 20.73
CA GLU A 439 14.87 12.33 21.75
C GLU A 439 16.16 13.09 21.44
N LEU A 440 16.57 13.12 20.17
CA LEU A 440 17.75 13.81 19.69
C LEU A 440 17.60 15.33 19.86
N SER A 441 16.48 15.88 19.38
CA SER A 441 16.14 17.31 19.51
C SER A 441 16.11 17.75 20.96
N SER A 442 15.52 16.95 21.87
CA SER A 442 15.50 17.25 23.31
C SER A 442 16.92 17.30 23.87
N LYS A 443 17.73 16.26 23.66
CA LYS A 443 19.10 16.18 24.17
C LYS A 443 19.97 17.33 23.68
N ILE A 444 19.80 17.71 22.42
CA ILE A 444 20.60 18.78 21.83
C ILE A 444 20.11 20.15 22.27
N ASN A 445 18.80 20.35 22.39
CA ASN A 445 18.26 21.56 23.01
C ASN A 445 18.77 21.72 24.44
N ASP A 446 18.83 20.64 25.24
CA ASP A 446 19.38 20.70 26.60
C ASP A 446 20.86 21.12 26.61
N ILE A 447 21.64 20.65 25.62
CA ILE A 447 23.05 21.03 25.47
C ILE A 447 23.18 22.49 25.05
N ILE A 448 22.45 22.93 24.01
CA ILE A 448 22.57 24.27 23.41
C ILE A 448 21.98 25.34 24.34
N LEU A 449 20.87 25.05 25.01
CA LEU A 449 20.19 25.96 25.93
C LEU A 449 20.85 26.00 27.31
N SER A 450 21.82 25.12 27.58
CA SER A 450 22.58 25.21 28.83
C SER A 450 23.29 26.56 28.91
N GLU A 451 23.22 27.21 30.08
CA GLU A 451 23.76 28.56 30.28
C GLU A 451 25.26 28.64 29.98
N HIS A 452 25.96 27.53 30.17
CA HIS A 452 27.40 27.41 29.96
C HIS A 452 27.79 26.77 28.62
N ALA A 453 26.83 26.46 27.74
CA ALA A 453 27.12 25.75 26.48
C ALA A 453 28.21 26.48 25.67
N PHE A 454 28.06 27.80 25.56
CA PHE A 454 28.92 28.70 24.80
C PHE A 454 30.08 29.29 25.64
N TYR A 455 30.38 28.72 26.80
CA TYR A 455 31.57 29.13 27.55
C TYR A 455 32.81 28.50 26.91
N CYS A 456 33.92 29.21 26.98
CA CYS A 456 35.20 28.72 26.47
C CYS A 456 35.81 27.73 27.46
N ASP A 457 36.02 26.50 27.00
CA ASP A 457 36.93 25.57 27.63
C ASP A 457 38.36 25.93 27.21
N PHE A 458 39.04 26.71 28.03
CA PHE A 458 40.42 27.13 27.76
C PHE A 458 41.42 25.95 27.75
N LYS A 459 41.09 24.81 28.37
CA LYS A 459 41.96 23.63 28.38
C LYS A 459 41.91 22.92 27.03
N ASN A 460 40.70 22.74 26.49
CA ASN A 460 40.48 22.05 25.22
C ASN A 460 40.42 22.99 24.01
N GLN A 461 40.48 24.31 24.25
CA GLN A 461 40.42 25.39 23.26
C GLN A 461 39.18 25.34 22.37
N LYS A 462 38.03 25.01 22.97
CA LYS A 462 36.74 24.89 22.27
C LYS A 462 35.61 25.43 23.13
N LEU A 463 34.44 25.64 22.55
CA LEU A 463 33.21 25.85 23.33
C LEU A 463 32.76 24.54 23.97
N ILE A 464 32.28 24.59 25.22
CA ILE A 464 31.93 23.41 26.03
C ILE A 464 30.94 22.47 25.32
N PHE A 465 29.99 23.02 24.57
CA PHE A 465 28.98 22.22 23.88
C PHE A 465 29.53 21.37 22.72
N PHE A 466 30.67 21.77 22.13
CA PHE A 466 31.13 21.25 20.85
C PHE A 466 31.34 19.74 20.87
N GLU A 467 32.05 19.21 21.87
CA GLU A 467 32.41 17.79 21.90
C GLU A 467 31.18 16.90 22.08
N LYS A 468 30.26 17.31 22.95
CA LYS A 468 28.99 16.60 23.16
C LYS A 468 28.13 16.62 21.89
N LEU A 469 28.09 17.75 21.18
CA LEU A 469 27.34 17.87 19.93
C LEU A 469 27.94 16.96 18.84
N VAL A 470 29.26 16.98 18.67
CA VAL A 470 29.97 16.13 17.70
C VAL A 470 29.70 14.65 17.96
N GLU A 471 29.78 14.21 19.22
CA GLU A 471 29.52 12.82 19.61
C GLU A 471 28.09 12.40 19.23
N ILE A 472 27.10 13.23 19.58
CA ILE A 472 25.69 12.94 19.32
C ILE A 472 25.40 12.90 17.82
N VAL A 473 25.87 13.90 17.06
CA VAL A 473 25.66 13.98 15.61
C VAL A 473 26.32 12.80 14.90
N LYS A 474 27.56 12.44 15.25
CA LYS A 474 28.25 11.29 14.66
C LYS A 474 27.55 9.97 14.98
N LYS A 475 27.13 9.77 16.24
CA LYS A 475 26.38 8.57 16.64
C LYS A 475 25.09 8.43 15.85
N TRP A 476 24.34 9.51 15.71
CA TRP A 476 23.11 9.55 14.92
C TRP A 476 23.34 9.23 13.45
N CYS A 477 24.33 9.88 12.82
CA CYS A 477 24.66 9.65 11.42
C CYS A 477 25.08 8.20 11.16
N ASN A 478 25.82 7.57 12.08
CA ASN A 478 26.20 6.17 11.97
C ASN A 478 25.01 5.22 12.12
N GLU A 479 24.06 5.54 13.00
CA GLU A 479 22.82 4.78 13.19
C GLU A 479 21.95 4.85 11.92
N MET A 480 21.75 6.05 11.36
CA MET A 480 21.00 6.25 10.11
C MET A 480 21.70 5.62 8.90
N LYS A 481 23.04 5.65 8.85
CA LYS A 481 23.86 4.92 7.87
C LYS A 481 23.57 3.43 7.87
N ARG A 482 23.58 2.82 9.06
CA ARG A 482 23.31 1.40 9.23
C ARG A 482 21.89 1.04 8.78
N ILE A 483 20.94 1.93 9.03
CA ILE A 483 19.52 1.69 8.77
C ILE A 483 19.12 1.95 7.30
N GLY A 484 19.89 2.76 6.56
CA GLY A 484 19.57 3.12 5.18
C GLY A 484 18.42 4.13 5.05
N PHE A 485 17.97 4.74 6.16
CA PHE A 485 16.93 5.77 6.18
C PHE A 485 17.59 7.14 6.36
N PHE A 486 18.13 7.65 5.26
CA PHE A 486 18.90 8.88 5.24
C PHE A 486 18.09 10.13 4.89
N ASP A 487 16.78 9.97 4.63
CA ASP A 487 15.92 11.04 4.12
C ASP A 487 15.51 12.07 5.20
N ASN A 488 15.77 11.81 6.48
CA ASN A 488 15.32 12.66 7.58
C ASN A 488 16.45 13.55 8.14
N TRP A 489 16.78 14.59 7.39
CA TRP A 489 17.83 15.58 7.70
C TRP A 489 17.29 16.79 8.49
N ASN A 490 15.97 16.92 8.61
CA ASN A 490 15.29 18.05 9.22
C ASN A 490 15.77 18.33 10.65
N VAL A 491 16.00 17.28 11.44
CA VAL A 491 16.46 17.44 12.82
C VAL A 491 17.88 17.98 12.87
N ILE A 492 18.81 17.41 12.08
CA ILE A 492 20.20 17.88 11.99
C ILE A 492 20.21 19.35 11.55
N ASN A 493 19.40 19.71 10.55
CA ASN A 493 19.29 21.09 10.09
C ASN A 493 18.82 22.03 11.21
N GLN A 494 17.73 21.69 11.90
CA GLN A 494 17.18 22.48 13.01
C GLN A 494 18.20 22.69 14.14
N ILE A 495 19.03 21.67 14.40
CA ILE A 495 20.12 21.75 15.37
C ILE A 495 21.15 22.79 14.95
N PHE A 496 21.65 22.72 13.72
CA PHE A 496 22.66 23.67 13.22
C PHE A 496 22.09 25.10 13.12
N VAL A 497 20.83 25.27 12.74
CA VAL A 497 20.10 26.55 12.80
C VAL A 497 20.06 27.09 14.24
N SER A 498 19.78 26.24 15.22
CA SER A 498 19.73 26.64 16.64
C SER A 498 21.10 27.04 17.19
N VAL A 499 22.15 26.29 16.84
CA VAL A 499 23.54 26.62 17.18
C VAL A 499 23.94 27.96 16.57
N LEU A 500 23.63 28.17 15.29
CA LEU A 500 23.91 29.41 14.58
C LEU A 500 23.21 30.62 15.22
N LYS A 501 21.93 30.48 15.58
CA LYS A 501 21.19 31.54 16.29
C LYS A 501 21.87 31.92 17.61
N LYS A 502 22.24 30.92 18.41
CA LYS A 502 22.96 31.16 19.68
C LYS A 502 24.36 31.74 19.48
N TYR A 503 25.02 31.38 18.39
CA TYR A 503 26.32 31.96 18.03
C TYR A 503 26.19 33.45 17.71
N LYS A 504 25.14 33.86 16.98
CA LYS A 504 24.79 35.27 16.76
C LYS A 504 24.47 36.00 18.08
N GLU A 505 23.79 35.36 19.04
CA GLU A 505 23.60 35.95 20.37
C GLU A 505 24.93 36.14 21.12
N CYS A 506 25.87 35.20 20.98
CA CYS A 506 27.20 35.31 21.59
C CYS A 506 28.03 36.45 20.98
N PHE A 507 27.89 36.69 19.67
CA PHE A 507 28.53 37.82 18.98
C PHE A 507 28.26 39.14 19.70
N LEU A 508 26.98 39.44 19.95
CA LEU A 508 26.54 40.70 20.55
C LEU A 508 26.98 40.85 22.01
N LYS A 509 27.24 39.73 22.71
CA LYS A 509 27.78 39.74 24.07
C LYS A 509 29.28 40.04 24.11
N ILE A 510 30.01 39.59 23.09
CA ILE A 510 31.46 39.75 23.00
C ILE A 510 31.83 41.15 22.50
N PHE A 511 31.26 41.58 21.38
CA PHE A 511 31.55 42.88 20.77
C PHE A 511 30.57 43.94 21.28
N LYS A 512 30.96 44.67 22.32
CA LYS A 512 30.13 45.69 22.96
C LYS A 512 30.23 47.07 22.31
N CYS A 513 31.31 47.33 21.57
CA CYS A 513 31.56 48.64 20.97
C CYS A 513 30.49 48.96 19.91
N ASN A 514 29.65 49.95 20.21
CA ASN A 514 28.59 50.41 19.32
C ASN A 514 29.09 50.88 17.94
N LEU A 515 30.36 51.30 17.82
CA LEU A 515 30.96 51.67 16.54
C LEU A 515 31.12 50.47 15.63
N ILE A 516 31.52 49.32 16.18
CA ILE A 516 31.71 48.07 15.44
C ILE A 516 30.35 47.53 15.01
N ILE A 517 29.39 47.47 15.94
CA ILE A 517 28.03 47.00 15.63
C ILE A 517 27.41 47.87 14.53
N LYS A 518 27.56 49.20 14.58
CA LYS A 518 27.04 50.12 13.54
C LYS A 518 27.80 50.11 12.22
N SER A 519 29.04 49.65 12.21
CA SER A 519 29.83 49.53 10.97
C SER A 519 29.53 48.24 10.23
N ILE A 520 29.11 47.20 10.95
CA ILE A 520 28.82 45.86 10.42
C ILE A 520 27.33 45.66 10.16
N PHE A 521 26.47 46.07 11.11
CA PHE A 521 25.05 45.82 11.06
C PHE A 521 24.26 47.03 10.58
N LYS A 522 23.21 46.77 9.79
CA LYS A 522 22.16 47.75 9.54
C LYS A 522 21.13 47.71 10.65
N PHE A 523 20.56 48.88 10.90
CA PHE A 523 19.50 49.04 11.87
C PHE A 523 18.22 49.39 11.13
N ASP A 524 17.12 48.78 11.54
CA ASP A 524 15.79 49.16 11.07
C ASP A 524 15.41 50.56 11.59
N SER A 525 14.25 51.07 11.14
CA SER A 525 13.72 52.36 11.60
C SER A 525 13.44 52.42 13.11
N ASN A 526 13.41 51.28 13.79
CA ASN A 526 13.17 51.16 15.23
C ASN A 526 14.47 51.03 16.03
N GLY A 527 15.63 51.03 15.38
CA GLY A 527 16.94 50.88 16.02
C GLY A 527 17.27 49.44 16.41
N ASN A 528 16.56 48.44 15.88
CA ASN A 528 16.91 47.03 16.01
C ASN A 528 17.83 46.60 14.86
N ILE A 529 18.66 45.60 15.12
CA ILE A 529 19.51 45.00 14.08
C ILE A 529 18.63 44.29 13.06
N ASP A 530 18.77 44.67 11.78
CA ASP A 530 18.13 43.95 10.69
C ASP A 530 18.96 42.70 10.36
N GLU A 531 18.53 41.56 10.90
CA GLU A 531 19.20 40.27 10.72
C GLU A 531 19.13 39.76 9.26
N ASN A 532 18.17 40.25 8.45
CA ASN A 532 17.92 39.75 7.09
C ASN A 532 18.73 40.49 6.01
N ILE A 533 18.98 41.79 6.17
CA ILE A 533 19.64 42.60 5.12
C ILE A 533 21.13 42.28 4.94
N ILE A 534 21.77 41.67 5.94
CA ILE A 534 23.21 41.37 5.89
C ILE A 534 23.45 40.04 5.16
N LEU A 535 22.63 39.02 5.41
CA LEU A 535 22.82 37.69 4.81
C LEU A 535 22.58 37.66 3.30
N GLU A 536 21.60 38.41 2.78
CA GLU A 536 21.33 38.45 1.33
C GLU A 536 22.36 39.24 0.51
N ARG A 537 23.01 40.25 1.10
CA ARG A 537 24.05 41.04 0.40
C ARG A 537 25.41 40.35 0.40
N ASN A 538 25.75 39.65 1.49
CA ASN A 538 27.05 39.02 1.73
C ASN A 538 27.37 37.83 0.80
N ILE A 539 26.39 37.31 0.05
CA ILE A 539 26.61 36.17 -0.86
C ILE A 539 27.27 36.61 -2.19
N ARG A 540 27.31 37.91 -2.52
CA ARG A 540 27.71 38.35 -3.88
C ARG A 540 29.02 39.12 -4.04
N ASN A 541 29.62 39.82 -3.05
CA ASN A 541 30.83 40.62 -3.30
C ASN A 541 31.74 40.84 -2.06
N GLU A 542 32.67 39.92 -1.78
CA GLU A 542 33.58 39.99 -0.62
C GLU A 542 34.53 41.21 -0.59
N ILE A 543 34.93 41.74 -1.76
CA ILE A 543 35.97 42.78 -1.85
C ILE A 543 35.40 44.17 -1.53
N ASN A 544 34.19 44.49 -2.03
CA ASN A 544 33.57 45.80 -1.83
C ASN A 544 33.12 46.03 -0.37
N GLU A 545 32.89 44.96 0.39
CA GLU A 545 32.35 45.02 1.76
C GLU A 545 33.40 45.40 2.81
N LYS A 546 34.64 44.92 2.65
CA LYS A 546 35.76 45.32 3.52
C LYS A 546 36.00 46.82 3.40
N GLU A 547 36.07 47.32 2.18
CA GLU A 547 36.28 48.74 1.89
C GLU A 547 35.11 49.60 2.38
N GLU A 548 33.85 49.22 2.11
CA GLU A 548 32.67 49.97 2.59
C GLU A 548 32.57 49.99 4.13
N GLY A 549 32.89 48.86 4.77
CA GLY A 549 32.92 48.74 6.22
C GLY A 549 34.02 49.61 6.86
N ILE A 550 35.23 49.58 6.31
CA ILE A 550 36.35 50.43 6.75
C ILE A 550 35.99 51.90 6.58
N ASP A 551 35.39 52.30 5.47
CA ASP A 551 34.96 53.67 5.23
C ASP A 551 33.91 54.13 6.25
N LYS A 552 32.91 53.30 6.55
CA LYS A 552 31.92 53.58 7.58
C LYS A 552 32.54 53.70 8.96
N LEU A 553 33.39 52.74 9.34
CA LEU A 553 34.09 52.76 10.62
C LEU A 553 34.95 54.02 10.74
N THR A 554 35.72 54.35 9.70
CA THR A 554 36.53 55.56 9.62
C THR A 554 35.66 56.79 9.85
N ARG A 555 34.54 56.95 9.12
CA ARG A 555 33.62 58.08 9.33
C ARG A 555 33.09 58.16 10.76
N PHE A 556 32.77 57.03 11.39
CA PHE A 556 32.31 57.02 12.78
C PHE A 556 33.42 57.39 13.77
N LEU A 557 34.63 56.87 13.60
CA LEU A 557 35.80 57.21 14.41
C LEU A 557 36.14 58.71 14.31
N MET A 558 35.85 59.35 13.18
CA MET A 558 36.04 60.80 12.99
C MET A 558 34.92 61.66 13.61
N ILE A 559 33.87 61.10 14.22
CA ILE A 559 32.74 61.88 14.74
C ILE A 559 32.39 61.52 16.18
N LYS A 560 32.59 60.27 16.59
CA LYS A 560 32.21 59.76 17.90
C LYS A 560 33.42 59.53 18.79
N SER A 561 33.23 59.77 20.09
CA SER A 561 34.19 59.37 21.12
C SER A 561 34.23 57.85 21.27
N ILE A 562 35.42 57.33 21.60
CA ILE A 562 35.65 55.94 21.96
C ILE A 562 35.71 55.87 23.49
N TYR A 563 34.88 55.04 24.10
CA TYR A 563 34.86 54.84 25.56
C TYR A 563 35.68 53.59 25.91
N LYS A 564 36.43 53.66 27.01
CA LYS A 564 37.30 52.56 27.43
C LYS A 564 36.51 51.32 27.86
N GLU A 565 35.34 51.54 28.43
CA GLU A 565 34.45 50.50 28.95
C GLU A 565 33.85 49.62 27.85
N ASP A 566 33.82 50.14 26.61
CA ASP A 566 33.30 49.46 25.43
C ASP A 566 34.36 48.57 24.74
N LEU A 567 35.62 48.63 25.18
CA LEU A 567 36.77 47.95 24.59
C LEU A 567 37.17 46.70 25.38
N ILE A 568 37.81 45.76 24.71
CA ILE A 568 38.04 44.41 25.19
C ILE A 568 39.32 44.32 26.06
N PHE A 569 40.43 44.93 25.61
CA PHE A 569 41.74 45.12 26.29
C PHE A 569 42.19 44.02 27.27
N LYS A 570 41.92 42.75 26.96
CA LYS A 570 42.31 41.61 27.82
C LYS A 570 42.60 40.38 26.97
N LYS A 571 43.78 39.78 27.18
CA LYS A 571 44.19 38.51 26.55
C LYS A 571 43.11 37.43 26.58
N ASN A 572 42.46 37.27 27.73
CA ASN A 572 41.44 36.24 27.92
C ASN A 572 40.21 36.46 27.04
N GLU A 573 39.85 37.70 26.75
CA GLU A 573 38.71 38.01 25.88
C GLU A 573 39.07 37.81 24.40
N TYR A 574 40.29 38.13 23.99
CA TYR A 574 40.81 37.77 22.66
C TYR A 574 40.85 36.25 22.45
N LEU A 575 41.30 35.51 23.45
CA LEU A 575 41.25 34.04 23.43
C LEU A 575 39.82 33.52 23.30
N LYS A 576 38.84 34.12 23.99
CA LYS A 576 37.43 33.74 23.84
C LYS A 576 36.94 33.95 22.41
N ILE A 577 37.24 35.09 21.78
CA ILE A 577 36.85 35.36 20.39
C ILE A 577 37.45 34.31 19.46
N LEU A 578 38.75 34.05 19.58
CA LEU A 578 39.45 33.11 18.71
C LEU A 578 38.96 31.66 18.89
N ILE A 579 38.77 31.21 20.14
CA ILE A 579 38.18 29.90 20.45
C ILE A 579 36.77 29.78 19.86
N THR A 580 35.99 30.86 19.94
CA THR A 580 34.62 30.91 19.40
C THR A 580 34.63 30.76 17.88
N ILE A 581 35.50 31.50 17.18
CA ILE A 581 35.68 31.42 15.71
C ILE A 581 36.15 30.02 15.28
N ASP A 582 37.19 29.49 15.93
CA ASP A 582 37.74 28.16 15.60
C ASP A 582 36.72 27.04 15.84
N THR A 583 36.00 27.08 16.96
CA THR A 583 34.95 26.10 17.26
C THR A 583 33.85 26.14 16.19
N PHE A 584 33.47 27.32 15.74
CA PHE A 584 32.42 27.49 14.75
C PHE A 584 32.87 27.05 13.34
N ASN A 585 34.12 27.30 12.96
CA ASN A 585 34.70 26.72 11.74
C ASN A 585 34.71 25.19 11.78
N LYS A 586 35.09 24.58 12.90
CA LYS A 586 35.04 23.13 13.08
C LYS A 586 33.62 22.57 13.02
N LEU A 587 32.61 23.33 13.47
CA LEU A 587 31.20 22.97 13.31
C LEU A 587 30.75 23.04 11.86
N TYR A 588 31.20 24.05 11.12
CA TYR A 588 30.94 24.18 9.70
C TYR A 588 31.54 23.02 8.90
N ASP A 589 32.76 22.60 9.24
CA ASP A 589 33.40 21.42 8.65
C ASP A 589 32.61 20.14 8.96
N LEU A 590 32.18 19.95 10.22
CA LEU A 590 31.32 18.84 10.60
C LEU A 590 30.00 18.84 9.81
N TYR A 591 29.39 20.00 9.62
CA TYR A 591 28.16 20.16 8.83
C TYR A 591 28.39 19.75 7.37
N LYS A 592 29.48 20.22 6.74
CA LYS A 592 29.88 19.83 5.38
C LYS A 592 30.16 18.34 5.24
N GLU A 593 30.92 17.76 6.16
CA GLU A 593 31.19 16.31 6.19
C GLU A 593 29.90 15.51 6.33
N THR A 594 29.00 16.00 7.19
CA THR A 594 27.68 15.41 7.37
C THR A 594 26.96 15.41 6.03
N ILE A 595 26.73 16.58 5.41
CA ILE A 595 26.02 16.72 4.11
C ILE A 595 26.64 15.90 2.98
N LYS A 596 27.97 15.92 2.80
CA LYS A 596 28.65 15.15 1.73
C LYS A 596 28.36 13.65 1.80
N GLY A 597 28.07 13.12 3.00
CA GLY A 597 27.62 11.74 3.18
C GLY A 597 26.25 11.43 2.56
N PHE A 598 25.43 12.45 2.28
CA PHE A 598 24.04 12.36 1.78
C PHE A 598 23.90 12.73 0.30
N GLU A 599 24.86 13.46 -0.28
CA GLU A 599 24.80 14.06 -1.63
C GLU A 599 24.73 13.08 -2.83
N LYS A 600 24.55 11.78 -2.62
CA LYS A 600 24.52 10.86 -3.76
C LYS A 600 23.35 11.04 -4.72
N ASN A 601 22.24 11.74 -4.38
CA ASN A 601 21.10 11.85 -5.30
C ASN A 601 20.23 13.13 -5.30
N GLN A 602 20.40 14.14 -4.42
CA GLN A 602 19.63 15.39 -4.52
C GLN A 602 20.30 16.52 -3.70
N VAL A 603 20.65 17.63 -4.35
CA VAL A 603 21.08 18.86 -3.68
C VAL A 603 19.82 19.54 -3.13
N ILE A 604 19.71 19.67 -1.81
CA ILE A 604 18.58 20.33 -1.17
C ILE A 604 18.93 21.82 -0.99
N PRO A 605 18.20 22.77 -1.61
CA PRO A 605 18.52 24.20 -1.56
C PRO A 605 18.64 24.77 -0.14
N GLU A 606 17.90 24.21 0.80
CA GLU A 606 17.89 24.61 2.22
C GLU A 606 19.24 24.29 2.91
N LEU A 607 19.93 23.22 2.49
CA LEU A 607 21.24 22.84 3.03
C LEU A 607 22.35 23.78 2.53
N GLU A 608 22.28 24.18 1.26
CA GLU A 608 23.20 25.16 0.68
C GLU A 608 23.00 26.54 1.31
N ALA A 609 21.75 26.95 1.52
CA ALA A 609 21.43 28.22 2.20
C ALA A 609 22.05 28.29 3.60
N LEU A 610 21.90 27.23 4.41
CA LEU A 610 22.52 27.18 5.74
C LEU A 610 24.05 27.14 5.66
N SER A 611 24.64 26.43 4.69
CA SER A 611 26.09 26.42 4.47
C SER A 611 26.64 27.83 4.21
N HIS A 612 25.97 28.60 3.35
CA HIS A 612 26.32 29.99 3.08
C HIS A 612 26.15 30.88 4.32
N GLU A 613 25.12 30.63 5.13
CA GLU A 613 24.87 31.37 6.36
C GLU A 613 25.96 31.14 7.43
N PHE A 614 26.45 29.90 7.58
CA PHE A 614 27.61 29.58 8.42
C PHE A 614 28.85 30.36 7.97
N GLU A 615 29.17 30.29 6.68
CA GLU A 615 30.34 30.94 6.11
C GLU A 615 30.30 32.46 6.28
N ALA A 616 29.15 33.08 6.00
CA ALA A 616 28.94 34.51 6.19
C ALA A 616 29.11 34.93 7.66
N THR A 617 28.61 34.11 8.59
CA THR A 617 28.69 34.41 10.03
C THR A 617 30.14 34.38 10.54
N VAL A 618 30.96 33.42 10.09
CA VAL A 618 32.40 33.38 10.40
C VAL A 618 33.09 34.66 9.90
N LYS A 619 32.83 35.05 8.65
CA LYS A 619 33.43 36.24 8.03
C LYS A 619 33.08 37.51 8.81
N ILE A 620 31.84 37.63 9.27
CA ILE A 620 31.39 38.76 10.11
C ILE A 620 32.15 38.82 11.44
N PHE A 621 32.35 37.69 12.12
CA PHE A 621 33.14 37.65 13.35
C PHE A 621 34.60 38.08 13.14
N ILE A 622 35.21 37.62 12.05
CA ILE A 622 36.56 38.01 11.66
C ILE A 622 36.64 39.51 11.37
N LEU A 623 35.67 40.06 10.65
CA LEU A 623 35.57 41.49 10.36
C LEU A 623 35.44 42.31 11.66
N ALA A 624 34.59 41.87 12.58
CA ALA A 624 34.41 42.50 13.89
C ALA A 624 35.67 42.50 14.74
N LEU A 625 36.41 41.38 14.76
CA LEU A 625 37.70 41.30 15.44
C LEU A 625 38.71 42.31 14.86
N ASN A 626 38.78 42.41 13.52
CA ASN A 626 39.65 43.39 12.86
C ASN A 626 39.24 44.84 13.20
N PHE A 627 37.94 45.13 13.25
CA PHE A 627 37.43 46.45 13.64
C PHE A 627 37.68 46.78 15.11
N GLU A 628 37.55 45.80 16.01
CA GLU A 628 37.88 45.97 17.42
C GLU A 628 39.35 46.39 17.58
N LEU A 629 40.27 45.73 16.87
CA LEU A 629 41.68 46.10 16.88
C LEU A 629 41.94 47.52 16.37
N ILE A 630 41.22 47.94 15.32
CA ILE A 630 41.30 49.32 14.82
C ILE A 630 40.83 50.29 15.91
N VAL A 631 39.66 50.05 16.51
CA VAL A 631 39.08 50.95 17.51
C VAL A 631 39.94 51.01 18.76
N GLU A 632 40.44 49.88 19.24
CA GLU A 632 41.33 49.80 20.40
C GLU A 632 42.67 50.52 20.15
N SER A 633 43.29 50.29 19.00
CA SER A 633 44.51 51.00 18.61
C SER A 633 44.25 52.50 18.50
N MET A 634 43.09 52.88 17.97
CA MET A 634 42.71 54.27 17.82
C MET A 634 42.43 54.96 19.15
N TYR A 635 41.85 54.27 20.13
CA TYR A 635 41.65 54.81 21.47
C TYR A 635 42.96 55.28 22.10
N PHE A 636 43.99 54.42 22.09
CA PHE A 636 45.30 54.80 22.62
C PHE A 636 46.03 55.81 21.74
N TYR A 637 45.87 55.74 20.42
CA TYR A 637 46.42 56.76 19.52
C TYR A 637 45.82 58.14 19.79
N ILE A 638 44.52 58.25 20.08
CA ILE A 638 43.87 59.51 20.44
C ILE A 638 44.44 60.08 21.73
N ILE A 639 44.64 59.23 22.76
CA ILE A 639 45.27 59.64 24.02
C ILE A 639 46.69 60.13 23.76
N PHE A 640 47.49 59.38 23.00
CA PHE A 640 48.82 59.78 22.59
C PHE A 640 48.82 61.13 21.84
N PHE A 641 47.92 61.30 20.87
CA PHE A 641 47.82 62.50 20.03
C PHE A 641 47.42 63.75 20.84
N ARG A 642 46.53 63.61 21.82
CA ARG A 642 45.92 64.74 22.54
C ARG A 642 46.56 65.05 23.90
N GLU A 643 47.10 64.05 24.58
CA GLU A 643 47.46 64.14 26.00
C GLU A 643 48.94 63.86 26.27
N CYS A 644 49.72 63.39 25.27
CA CYS A 644 51.15 63.14 25.47
C CYS A 644 51.90 64.44 25.83
N THR A 645 52.66 64.40 26.93
CA THR A 645 53.54 65.48 27.42
C THR A 645 54.98 65.36 26.92
N TYR A 646 55.25 64.45 25.98
CA TYR A 646 56.55 64.11 25.39
C TYR A 646 57.66 63.77 26.40
N ASP A 647 57.27 63.36 27.60
CA ASP A 647 58.10 62.70 28.61
C ASP A 647 57.97 61.15 28.51
N ASP A 648 58.56 60.43 29.47
CA ASP A 648 58.53 58.96 29.51
C ASP A 648 57.11 58.34 29.55
N SER A 649 56.09 59.09 29.98
CA SER A 649 54.69 58.60 30.04
C SER A 649 54.08 58.37 28.64
N CYS A 650 54.61 59.06 27.62
CA CYS A 650 54.20 58.89 26.24
C CYS A 650 54.52 57.48 25.71
N ASN A 651 55.62 56.90 26.18
CA ASN A 651 56.02 55.54 25.83
C ASN A 651 55.02 54.51 26.38
N GLU A 652 54.39 54.76 27.54
CA GLU A 652 53.40 53.82 28.10
C GLU A 652 52.13 53.71 27.24
N THR A 653 51.67 54.82 26.65
CA THR A 653 50.47 54.80 25.80
C THR A 653 50.72 54.12 24.46
N LEU A 654 51.89 54.35 23.87
CA LEU A 654 52.34 53.64 22.67
C LEU A 654 52.57 52.15 22.94
N GLN A 655 53.19 51.82 24.09
CA GLN A 655 53.40 50.44 24.50
C GLN A 655 52.09 49.66 24.59
N LYS A 656 50.99 50.30 25.02
CA LYS A 656 49.67 49.67 25.05
C LYS A 656 49.14 49.30 23.66
N ILE A 657 49.41 50.10 22.62
CA ILE A 657 49.06 49.74 21.24
C ILE A 657 49.81 48.45 20.87
N PHE A 658 51.09 48.35 21.19
CA PHE A 658 51.89 47.16 20.90
C PHE A 658 51.49 45.94 21.72
N ASP A 659 51.10 46.15 22.98
CA ASP A 659 50.65 45.07 23.85
C ASP A 659 49.37 44.42 23.31
N ILE A 660 48.45 45.17 22.66
CA ILE A 660 47.28 44.60 21.97
C ILE A 660 47.72 43.58 20.92
N PHE A 661 48.62 43.97 20.02
CA PHE A 661 49.08 43.11 18.93
C PHE A 661 49.93 41.93 19.44
N LYS A 662 50.67 42.13 20.53
CA LYS A 662 51.41 41.05 21.19
C LYS A 662 50.46 40.04 21.82
N GLU A 663 49.43 40.51 22.53
CA GLU A 663 48.43 39.65 23.16
C GLU A 663 47.62 38.88 22.11
N ILE A 664 47.21 39.53 21.02
CA ILE A 664 46.48 38.84 19.97
C ILE A 664 47.39 37.82 19.25
N LYS A 665 48.63 38.16 18.91
CA LYS A 665 49.59 37.21 18.30
C LYS A 665 49.82 36.00 19.19
N ASN A 666 49.90 36.20 20.51
CA ASN A 666 49.99 35.10 21.47
C ASN A 666 48.70 34.27 21.48
N ALA A 667 47.53 34.89 21.41
CA ALA A 667 46.25 34.21 21.34
C ALA A 667 46.10 33.37 20.04
N PHE A 668 46.52 33.91 18.89
CA PHE A 668 46.57 33.17 17.61
C PHE A 668 47.48 31.95 17.68
N LYS A 669 48.67 32.07 18.29
CA LYS A 669 49.57 30.94 18.51
C LYS A 669 48.95 29.83 19.36
N ILE A 670 48.14 30.19 20.35
CA ILE A 670 47.48 29.24 21.24
C ILE A 670 46.40 28.46 20.48
N VAL A 671 45.56 29.14 19.70
CA VAL A 671 44.40 28.55 18.99
C VAL A 671 44.78 27.97 17.61
N GLN A 672 46.04 28.15 17.16
CA GLN A 672 46.55 27.67 15.86
C GLN A 672 45.79 28.21 14.64
N ILE A 673 45.19 29.39 14.75
CA ILE A 673 44.55 30.07 13.62
C ILE A 673 45.60 30.80 12.79
N ASN A 674 45.41 30.87 11.47
CA ASN A 674 46.29 31.63 10.57
C ASN A 674 46.23 33.14 10.86
N LEU A 675 47.40 33.77 10.96
CA LEU A 675 47.56 35.23 11.15
C LEU A 675 47.08 36.04 9.95
N ASP A 676 46.99 35.46 8.75
CA ASP A 676 46.52 36.12 7.52
C ASP A 676 45.09 36.69 7.63
N ILE A 677 44.37 36.30 8.68
CA ILE A 677 43.04 36.82 9.03
C ILE A 677 43.11 38.28 9.53
N LEU A 678 44.27 38.77 9.98
CA LEU A 678 44.51 40.13 10.49
C LEU A 678 44.92 41.12 9.40
N TRP A 679 43.98 41.50 8.54
CA TRP A 679 44.21 42.52 7.52
C TRP A 679 44.05 43.97 8.04
N CYS A 680 43.65 44.16 9.31
CA CYS A 680 43.43 45.49 9.88
C CYS A 680 44.69 46.37 9.97
N LEU A 681 45.90 45.81 9.85
CA LEU A 681 47.16 46.55 10.02
C LEU A 681 47.28 47.71 9.01
N ASN A 682 46.89 47.50 7.75
CA ASN A 682 46.94 48.51 6.70
C ASN A 682 45.99 49.70 6.96
N PRO A 683 44.68 49.49 7.20
CA PRO A 683 43.77 50.60 7.42
C PRO A 683 44.05 51.37 8.73
N ILE A 684 44.70 50.78 9.74
CA ILE A 684 44.99 51.47 11.00
C ILE A 684 45.83 52.73 10.78
N LEU A 685 46.96 52.61 10.07
CA LEU A 685 47.85 53.75 9.83
C LEU A 685 47.20 54.82 8.96
N GLU A 686 46.39 54.42 7.97
CA GLU A 686 45.63 55.35 7.15
C GLU A 686 44.58 56.12 7.99
N ILE A 687 43.88 55.43 8.89
CA ILE A 687 42.91 56.03 9.81
C ILE A 687 43.61 56.98 10.78
N PHE A 688 44.77 56.61 11.30
CA PHE A 688 45.56 57.48 12.17
C PHE A 688 45.96 58.77 11.42
N SER A 689 46.44 58.64 10.19
CA SER A 689 46.80 59.77 9.33
C SER A 689 45.61 60.71 9.10
N LYS A 690 44.47 60.15 8.65
CA LYS A 690 43.23 60.93 8.43
C LYS A 690 42.74 61.64 9.69
N TYR A 691 42.83 60.97 10.85
CA TYR A 691 42.43 61.57 12.11
C TYR A 691 43.33 62.74 12.49
N SER A 692 44.64 62.55 12.40
CA SER A 692 45.61 63.58 12.77
C SER A 692 45.51 64.82 11.91
N ILE A 693 45.32 64.65 10.60
CA ILE A 693 45.05 65.76 9.67
C ILE A 693 43.80 66.53 10.09
N ARG A 694 42.68 65.80 10.28
CA ARG A 694 41.39 66.42 10.63
C ARG A 694 41.40 67.15 11.98
N TYR A 695 42.16 66.64 12.95
CA TYR A 695 42.18 67.13 14.32
C TYR A 695 43.49 67.81 14.72
N VAL A 696 44.27 68.28 13.73
CA VAL A 696 45.58 68.92 13.88
C VAL A 696 45.64 69.99 14.99
N ARG A 697 44.55 70.77 15.17
CA ARG A 697 44.43 71.80 16.21
C ARG A 697 44.59 71.26 17.64
N TYR A 698 44.20 70.01 17.87
CA TYR A 698 44.21 69.34 19.16
C TYR A 698 45.52 68.59 19.46
N LEU A 699 46.46 68.54 18.51
CA LEU A 699 47.78 67.94 18.73
C LEU A 699 48.51 68.66 19.85
N ASN A 700 48.96 67.96 20.90
CA ASN A 700 49.58 68.60 22.07
C ASN A 700 51.05 68.99 21.88
N VAL A 701 51.41 69.69 20.80
CA VAL A 701 52.78 70.18 20.53
C VAL A 701 52.83 71.69 20.80
N ASN A 702 53.75 72.14 21.66
CA ASN A 702 53.86 73.55 22.03
C ASN A 702 55.12 74.22 21.48
N ASN A 703 56.18 73.47 21.16
CA ASN A 703 57.43 74.00 20.64
C ASN A 703 58.02 73.08 19.54
N LEU A 704 59.15 73.48 18.95
CA LEU A 704 59.84 72.70 17.91
C LEU A 704 60.47 71.40 18.43
N GLU A 705 60.88 71.34 19.70
CA GLU A 705 61.47 70.16 20.33
C GLU A 705 60.41 69.07 20.53
N ASP A 706 59.24 69.45 21.05
CA ASP A 706 58.03 68.62 21.15
C ASP A 706 57.64 68.04 19.78
N LEU A 707 57.70 68.85 18.71
CA LEU A 707 57.39 68.43 17.35
C LEU A 707 58.37 67.35 16.86
N ASN A 708 59.67 67.52 17.12
CA ASN A 708 60.69 66.55 16.73
C ASN A 708 60.49 65.22 17.44
N VAL A 709 60.25 65.25 18.76
CA VAL A 709 59.96 64.04 19.53
C VAL A 709 58.69 63.36 19.02
N TYR A 710 57.64 64.12 18.71
CA TYR A 710 56.42 63.55 18.14
C TYR A 710 56.66 62.88 16.78
N ILE A 711 57.44 63.50 15.88
CA ILE A 711 57.81 62.91 14.58
C ILE A 711 58.53 61.57 14.79
N GLU A 712 59.55 61.52 15.66
CA GLU A 712 60.27 60.27 15.97
C GLU A 712 59.33 59.18 16.48
N LYS A 713 58.34 59.53 17.32
CA LYS A 713 57.34 58.57 17.82
C LYS A 713 56.39 58.09 16.74
N ILE A 714 55.96 58.94 15.81
CA ILE A 714 55.13 58.52 14.67
C ILE A 714 55.91 57.60 13.73
N GLU A 715 57.17 57.92 13.44
CA GLU A 715 58.05 57.06 12.62
C GLU A 715 58.26 55.70 13.29
N LEU A 716 58.40 55.65 14.63
CA LEU A 716 58.47 54.40 15.38
C LEU A 716 57.17 53.60 15.30
N ILE A 717 56.00 54.25 15.37
CA ILE A 717 54.71 53.57 15.17
C ILE A 717 54.64 52.95 13.77
N GLU A 718 55.00 53.72 12.73
CA GLU A 718 55.05 53.19 11.36
C GLU A 718 55.99 52.00 11.24
N GLU A 719 57.23 52.11 11.74
CA GLU A 719 58.23 51.03 11.69
C GLU A 719 57.70 49.74 12.35
N ILE A 720 57.03 49.87 13.50
CA ILE A 720 56.49 48.71 14.20
C ILE A 720 55.31 48.10 13.44
N PHE A 721 54.41 48.91 12.90
CA PHE A 721 53.31 48.39 12.07
C PHE A 721 53.83 47.77 10.76
N TYR A 722 54.88 48.31 10.14
CA TYR A 722 55.59 47.67 9.03
C TYR A 722 56.20 46.32 9.46
N GLY A 723 56.84 46.25 10.63
CA GLY A 723 57.36 45.01 11.21
C GLY A 723 56.28 43.97 11.56
N LEU A 724 55.03 44.41 11.77
CA LEU A 724 53.86 43.55 11.94
C LEU A 724 53.22 43.12 10.60
N GLY A 725 53.63 43.71 9.47
CA GLY A 725 53.17 43.35 8.13
C GLY A 725 52.30 44.40 7.43
N SER A 726 52.20 45.64 7.94
CA SER A 726 51.55 46.74 7.21
C SER A 726 52.30 47.02 5.89
N THR A 727 51.56 47.43 4.86
CA THR A 727 52.10 47.91 3.57
C THR A 727 51.81 49.38 3.33
N THR A 728 50.97 50.00 4.16
CA THR A 728 50.60 51.42 4.11
C THR A 728 51.27 52.18 5.24
N GLY A 729 51.40 53.51 5.08
CA GLY A 729 52.01 54.40 6.07
C GLY A 729 51.17 55.66 6.29
N MET A 730 51.55 56.44 7.29
CA MET A 730 51.07 57.78 7.65
C MET A 730 51.79 58.87 6.85
N THR A 731 52.24 58.56 5.63
CA THR A 731 53.05 59.40 4.74
C THR A 731 52.52 60.83 4.58
N GLU A 732 51.20 60.99 4.43
CA GLU A 732 50.56 62.30 4.27
C GLU A 732 50.71 63.15 5.54
N TRP A 733 50.46 62.57 6.71
CA TRP A 733 50.64 63.22 8.00
C TRP A 733 52.11 63.52 8.30
N LEU A 734 53.03 62.59 8.03
CA LEU A 734 54.47 62.82 8.19
C LEU A 734 54.98 63.95 7.29
N ASN A 735 54.47 64.07 6.07
CA ASN A 735 54.82 65.18 5.17
C ASN A 735 54.40 66.53 5.76
N ILE A 736 53.19 66.64 6.32
CA ILE A 736 52.70 67.86 7.00
C ILE A 736 53.61 68.23 8.18
N LEU A 737 53.98 67.25 9.01
CA LEU A 737 54.87 67.48 10.15
C LEU A 737 56.27 67.95 9.71
N LYS A 738 56.88 67.28 8.72
CA LYS A 738 58.21 67.62 8.19
C LYS A 738 58.23 68.96 7.45
N SER A 739 57.15 69.32 6.76
CA SER A 739 56.99 70.67 6.17
C SER A 739 56.93 71.75 7.26
N THR A 740 56.17 71.51 8.33
CA THR A 740 56.06 72.40 9.48
C THR A 740 57.41 72.59 10.19
N GLN A 741 58.16 71.51 10.40
CA GLN A 741 59.52 71.54 10.97
C GLN A 741 60.47 72.44 10.16
N ASN A 742 60.28 72.52 8.85
CA ASN A 742 61.08 73.34 7.93
C ASN A 742 60.50 74.77 7.72
N ASN A 743 59.53 75.20 8.53
CA ASN A 743 58.81 76.49 8.36
C ASN A 743 58.20 76.70 6.97
N LYS A 744 57.79 75.62 6.30
CA LYS A 744 57.08 75.68 5.01
C LYS A 744 55.58 75.57 5.26
N SER A 745 54.82 76.55 4.76
CA SER A 745 53.35 76.57 4.83
C SER A 745 52.78 76.52 3.42
N THR A 746 52.31 75.35 3.01
CA THR A 746 51.65 75.07 1.73
C THR A 746 50.17 74.76 1.88
N ASN A 747 49.71 74.25 3.03
CA ASN A 747 48.29 73.98 3.32
C ASN A 747 47.82 74.59 4.66
N GLU A 748 46.52 74.44 4.98
CA GLU A 748 45.89 75.07 6.15
C GLU A 748 46.31 74.37 7.47
N GLU A 749 46.54 73.06 7.42
CA GLU A 749 46.96 72.23 8.54
C GLU A 749 48.39 72.58 8.99
N GLU A 750 49.32 72.78 8.05
CA GLU A 750 50.68 73.26 8.32
C GLU A 750 50.65 74.65 8.98
N LYS A 751 49.78 75.57 8.48
CA LYS A 751 49.62 76.91 9.08
C LYS A 751 49.14 76.85 10.52
N ILE A 752 48.15 76.00 10.80
CA ILE A 752 47.62 75.82 12.16
C ILE A 752 48.73 75.37 13.12
N LEU A 753 49.59 74.45 12.68
CA LEU A 753 50.62 73.85 13.50
C LEU A 753 51.82 74.82 13.70
N ILE A 754 52.22 75.54 12.65
CA ILE A 754 53.21 76.64 12.73
C ILE A 754 52.73 77.74 13.68
N ASP A 755 51.48 78.22 13.53
CA ASP A 755 50.89 79.25 14.39
C ASP A 755 50.85 78.81 15.87
N LYS A 756 50.59 77.52 16.12
CA LYS A 756 50.54 76.96 17.47
C LYS A 756 51.92 76.94 18.12
N ILE A 757 52.94 76.51 17.39
CA ILE A 757 54.33 76.47 17.85
C ILE A 757 54.87 77.90 18.06
N SER A 758 54.57 78.84 17.15
CA SER A 758 55.07 80.21 17.22
C SER A 758 54.43 81.06 18.32
N ARG A 759 53.28 80.65 18.87
CA ARG A 759 52.59 81.36 19.98
C ARG A 759 53.15 81.02 21.37
N HIS A 760 53.97 79.96 21.46
CA HIS A 760 54.56 79.47 22.70
C HIS A 760 56.10 79.55 22.74
N CYS A 761 56.74 79.89 21.62
CA CYS A 761 58.09 80.47 21.56
C CYS A 761 58.05 81.95 21.94
#